data_AF-A0A8T2DKF4-F1
#
_entry.id   AF-A0A8T2DKF4-F1
#
_cell.length_a   1.000
_cell.length_b   1.000
_cell.length_c   1.000
_cell.angle_alpha   90.00
_cell.angle_beta   90.00
_cell.angle_gamma   90.00
#
_symmetry.space_group_name_H-M   'P 1'
#
loop_
_entity.id
_entity.type
_entity.pdbx_description
1 polymer ?
#
loop_
_entity_poly.entity_id
_entity_poly.type
_entity_poly.pdbx_seq_one_letter_code
_entity_poly.pdbx_strand_id
1 'polypeptide(L)'
;MDLNASPQPEEDDEPFKRRHEDRMESAVEIARREREERKKRMRFDRPTRVSQPAFRDQYRDTRVYDQSKLPQGWLDCPGFGLEIGCIIPSKVPLSESYNEHVPPGKRYSFKQVVRNQRINGRKLGLVIDLTNTTRYYPTLDLKKDGIKHVKIACRGRDAVPDNVSVNTFVNEVLQFVLNQKHAKKYVLVHCTHGHNRTGFMIVHYLMRSMPTMNVTQALKLFSDARPPGIYKPDYIDALYTFYHEIKPESVTCPPTPEWKRSAELDLNGEAVQDDDDDDSPPDPVQEINQENVKMSNDDILGDEIPHYQEEAYRQFCYKMLMMNVGGRGFMQFPGSHPVSLDRESLQLLRQRYYYATWKADGTRYMMLLTIDGCYLIDRSFKFRRVQMRFPCKHSREGISDKVHHYTLLDGEMVIDTPTGEQGEARRRYLVYDMVAINGESVVERTFCERWNMFVREVIGPRAAEKLRSHCYRYDLEPFAVRMKGFWLLSTVEKLLKNTIPSLSHEADGLIFQGWDDPYVPRTHKGLLKWKYAEMNSVDFLYEMGEEEGRGFLFLHERGKKKLMEGYSVEFRDDSDPSSYNGKIVECAWDKDKKVWFSMRIRVDKTTPNDINTARKVIKSINDNITEEVLLQEIREIIRLPMYADRIRNDSQAARRR
;
A
#
# COMPACT_ATOMS: atom_id res chain seq x y z
N MET A 1 -13.50 -66.74 8.60
CA MET A 1 -12.66 -66.88 7.39
C MET A 1 -13.27 -65.96 6.35
N ASP A 2 -12.43 -65.11 5.76
CA ASP A 2 -12.72 -64.38 4.52
C ASP A 2 -13.29 -65.31 3.43
N LEU A 3 -13.98 -64.74 2.44
CA LEU A 3 -13.48 -64.64 1.06
C LEU A 3 -14.58 -64.20 0.08
N ASN A 4 -14.44 -62.96 -0.39
CA ASN A 4 -14.40 -62.53 -1.79
C ASN A 4 -15.42 -63.05 -2.84
N ALA A 5 -16.10 -62.04 -3.41
CA ALA A 5 -16.23 -61.72 -4.84
C ALA A 5 -17.54 -62.10 -5.57
N SER A 6 -18.28 -61.00 -5.85
CA SER A 6 -19.04 -60.59 -7.06
C SER A 6 -19.94 -61.57 -7.81
N PRO A 7 -21.11 -61.07 -8.26
CA PRO A 7 -21.21 -60.79 -9.70
C PRO A 7 -22.05 -59.55 -10.08
N GLN A 8 -21.77 -59.02 -11.27
CA GLN A 8 -22.63 -58.27 -12.20
C GLN A 8 -22.41 -58.90 -13.60
N PRO A 9 -23.19 -58.63 -14.67
CA PRO A 9 -24.37 -57.76 -14.88
C PRO A 9 -25.50 -58.43 -15.74
N GLU A 10 -26.46 -57.63 -16.23
CA GLU A 10 -27.27 -57.70 -17.49
C GLU A 10 -28.74 -57.32 -17.20
N GLU A 11 -29.18 -56.09 -17.54
CA GLU A 11 -29.65 -55.58 -18.86
C GLU A 11 -31.04 -56.11 -19.23
N ASP A 12 -32.10 -55.28 -19.08
CA ASP A 12 -32.82 -54.67 -20.21
C ASP A 12 -34.14 -53.97 -19.80
N ASP A 13 -34.15 -52.66 -20.09
CA ASP A 13 -35.13 -51.87 -20.86
C ASP A 13 -36.63 -51.78 -20.49
N GLU A 14 -36.96 -50.59 -19.96
CA GLU A 14 -38.03 -49.61 -20.28
C GLU A 14 -39.26 -50.01 -21.14
N PRO A 15 -40.46 -49.38 -20.96
CA PRO A 15 -40.61 -47.91 -20.76
C PRO A 15 -41.76 -47.45 -19.83
N PHE A 16 -41.71 -46.19 -19.35
CA PHE A 16 -42.78 -45.17 -19.45
C PHE A 16 -42.60 -43.95 -18.50
N LYS A 17 -42.57 -42.77 -19.14
CA LYS A 17 -43.12 -41.45 -18.74
C LYS A 17 -42.43 -40.59 -17.65
N ARG A 18 -41.67 -39.63 -18.19
CA ARG A 18 -41.44 -38.23 -17.76
C ARG A 18 -42.39 -37.70 -16.66
N ARG A 19 -41.80 -37.33 -15.51
CA ARG A 19 -42.22 -36.18 -14.70
C ARG A 19 -41.07 -35.20 -14.61
N HIS A 20 -41.36 -33.93 -14.86
CA HIS A 20 -40.45 -32.79 -14.77
C HIS A 20 -39.81 -32.71 -13.37
N GLU A 21 -38.48 -32.87 -13.31
CA GLU A 21 -37.68 -32.39 -12.18
C GLU A 21 -37.16 -30.99 -12.51
N ASP A 22 -37.55 -30.01 -11.70
CA ASP A 22 -36.97 -28.67 -11.73
C ASP A 22 -35.51 -28.74 -11.32
N ARG A 23 -34.63 -28.57 -12.31
CA ARG A 23 -33.18 -28.54 -12.14
C ARG A 23 -32.79 -27.30 -11.33
N MET A 24 -32.51 -27.50 -10.05
CA MET A 24 -32.02 -26.46 -9.15
C MET A 24 -30.61 -26.03 -9.59
N GLU A 25 -30.49 -24.82 -10.15
CA GLU A 25 -29.20 -24.25 -10.59
C GLU A 25 -28.21 -24.12 -9.43
N SER A 26 -26.96 -24.51 -9.65
CA SER A 26 -25.92 -24.35 -8.62
C SER A 26 -25.48 -22.88 -8.52
N ALA A 27 -25.03 -22.45 -7.33
CA ALA A 27 -24.58 -21.08 -7.08
C ALA A 27 -23.47 -20.61 -8.03
N VAL A 28 -22.71 -21.53 -8.63
CA VAL A 28 -21.66 -21.22 -9.60
C VAL A 28 -22.24 -20.86 -10.97
N GLU A 29 -23.36 -21.49 -11.37
CA GLU A 29 -24.07 -21.17 -12.61
C GLU A 29 -24.83 -19.86 -12.50
N ILE A 30 -25.43 -19.59 -11.34
CA ILE A 30 -26.10 -18.31 -11.04
C ILE A 30 -25.08 -17.16 -11.12
N ALA A 31 -23.90 -17.31 -10.49
CA ALA A 31 -22.86 -16.28 -10.53
C ALA A 31 -22.29 -16.05 -11.95
N ARG A 32 -22.23 -17.11 -12.78
CA ARG A 32 -21.80 -17.00 -14.17
C ARG A 32 -22.86 -16.29 -15.02
N ARG A 33 -24.15 -16.61 -14.83
CA ARG A 33 -25.27 -15.93 -15.50
C ARG A 33 -25.35 -14.46 -15.10
N GLU A 34 -25.25 -14.13 -13.82
CA GLU A 34 -25.25 -12.74 -13.35
C GLU A 34 -24.07 -11.93 -13.89
N ARG A 35 -22.90 -12.57 -14.10
CA ARG A 35 -21.73 -11.92 -14.72
C ARG A 35 -21.96 -11.65 -16.22
N GLU A 36 -22.64 -12.54 -16.93
CA GLU A 36 -23.00 -12.32 -18.33
C GLU A 36 -24.15 -11.31 -18.49
N GLU A 37 -25.11 -11.30 -17.57
CA GLU A 37 -26.16 -10.28 -17.51
C GLU A 37 -25.62 -8.90 -17.17
N ARG A 38 -24.62 -8.79 -16.29
CA ARG A 38 -23.88 -7.53 -16.05
C ARG A 38 -23.16 -7.04 -17.31
N LYS A 39 -22.60 -7.95 -18.11
CA LYS A 39 -22.01 -7.60 -19.43
C LYS A 39 -23.07 -7.17 -20.45
N LYS A 40 -24.27 -7.73 -20.42
CA LYS A 40 -25.39 -7.31 -21.27
C LYS A 40 -26.02 -5.98 -20.83
N ARG A 41 -26.16 -5.72 -19.53
CA ARG A 41 -26.69 -4.46 -18.99
C ARG A 41 -25.75 -3.27 -19.26
N MET A 42 -24.43 -3.48 -19.19
CA MET A 42 -23.46 -2.47 -19.62
C MET A 42 -23.48 -2.15 -21.13
N ARG A 43 -24.19 -2.93 -21.96
CA ARG A 43 -24.43 -2.59 -23.37
C ARG A 43 -25.68 -1.74 -23.60
N PHE A 44 -26.58 -1.62 -22.62
CA PHE A 44 -27.88 -0.95 -22.80
C PHE A 44 -27.94 0.49 -22.27
N ASP A 45 -27.01 0.91 -21.39
CA ASP A 45 -26.95 2.29 -20.86
C ASP A 45 -25.82 3.12 -21.50
N ARG A 46 -25.95 3.42 -22.80
CA ARG A 46 -25.24 4.54 -23.44
C ARG A 46 -26.25 5.42 -24.17
N PRO A 47 -26.26 6.76 -23.97
CA PRO A 47 -27.18 7.64 -24.67
C PRO A 47 -26.94 7.61 -26.19
N THR A 48 -28.04 7.50 -26.92
CA THR A 48 -28.15 7.39 -28.37
C THR A 48 -27.55 8.62 -29.06
N ARG A 49 -26.43 8.44 -29.79
CA ARG A 49 -26.00 9.37 -30.85
C ARG A 49 -26.70 8.99 -32.15
N VAL A 50 -27.21 10.00 -32.83
CA VAL A 50 -27.86 9.96 -34.14
C VAL A 50 -27.04 9.15 -35.15
N SER A 51 -27.76 8.30 -35.89
CA SER A 51 -27.30 7.30 -36.85
C SER A 51 -26.72 7.87 -38.15
N GLN A 52 -25.53 7.39 -38.53
CA GLN A 52 -25.01 7.36 -39.91
C GLN A 52 -24.21 6.06 -40.14
N PRO A 53 -24.10 5.59 -41.39
CA PRO A 53 -24.29 4.18 -41.75
C PRO A 53 -23.04 3.29 -41.60
N ALA A 54 -23.32 1.98 -41.58
CA ALA A 54 -22.38 0.86 -41.45
C ALA A 54 -21.14 1.00 -42.36
N PHE A 55 -20.01 1.39 -41.76
CA PHE A 55 -18.70 1.20 -42.36
C PHE A 55 -18.04 -0.04 -41.75
N ARG A 56 -17.95 -1.04 -42.62
CA ARG A 56 -17.05 -2.20 -42.61
C ARG A 56 -15.72 -1.91 -41.90
N ASP A 57 -15.23 -2.86 -41.09
CA ASP A 57 -13.91 -2.88 -40.46
C ASP A 57 -12.78 -2.39 -41.39
N GLN A 58 -12.54 -1.08 -41.33
CA GLN A 58 -11.40 -0.38 -41.88
C GLN A 58 -10.99 0.72 -40.90
N TYR A 59 -10.71 0.34 -39.65
CA TYR A 59 -9.67 1.04 -38.90
C TYR A 59 -8.39 0.21 -39.03
N ARG A 60 -7.84 0.22 -40.25
CA ARG A 60 -6.39 0.41 -40.35
C ARG A 60 -6.13 1.74 -39.65
N ASP A 61 -5.32 1.71 -38.61
CA ASP A 61 -4.62 2.90 -38.17
C ASP A 61 -3.81 3.41 -39.39
N THR A 62 -4.39 4.33 -40.17
CA THR A 62 -3.73 4.94 -41.34
C THR A 62 -2.97 6.20 -40.94
N ARG A 63 -2.40 6.23 -39.73
CA ARG A 63 -1.14 6.94 -39.55
C ARG A 63 -0.04 5.93 -39.75
N VAL A 64 0.50 5.90 -40.98
CA VAL A 64 1.79 5.26 -41.25
C VAL A 64 2.80 6.05 -40.42
N TYR A 65 3.02 5.64 -39.17
CA TYR A 65 4.24 6.03 -38.46
C TYR A 65 5.38 5.60 -39.35
N ASP A 66 6.11 6.57 -39.88
CA ASP A 66 7.26 6.29 -40.72
C ASP A 66 8.22 5.40 -39.91
N GLN A 67 8.25 4.11 -40.27
CA GLN A 67 9.05 3.11 -39.59
C GLN A 67 10.56 3.41 -39.74
N SER A 68 10.92 4.39 -40.58
CA SER A 68 12.27 4.82 -40.89
C SER A 68 12.72 6.14 -40.24
N LYS A 69 11.81 6.98 -39.71
CA LYS A 69 12.19 8.30 -39.16
C LYS A 69 13.01 8.13 -37.88
N LEU A 70 14.26 8.59 -37.91
CA LEU A 70 15.16 8.58 -36.76
C LEU A 70 14.70 9.58 -35.70
N PRO A 71 14.77 9.25 -34.40
CA PRO A 71 14.45 10.21 -33.36
C PRO A 71 15.39 11.41 -33.43
N GLN A 72 14.85 12.61 -33.26
CA GLN A 72 15.63 13.84 -33.34
C GLN A 72 16.79 13.84 -32.33
N GLY A 73 17.99 14.19 -32.81
CA GLY A 73 19.22 14.19 -32.01
C GLY A 73 19.77 12.81 -31.64
N TRP A 74 19.15 11.72 -32.11
CA TRP A 74 19.64 10.36 -31.82
C TRP A 74 21.01 10.07 -32.45
N LEU A 75 21.25 10.61 -33.65
CA LEU A 75 22.45 10.32 -34.44
C LEU A 75 23.74 10.74 -33.72
N ASP A 76 23.75 11.96 -33.18
CA ASP A 76 24.91 12.56 -32.52
C ASP A 76 24.92 12.34 -30.99
N CYS A 77 23.84 11.80 -30.44
CA CYS A 77 23.81 11.35 -29.05
C CYS A 77 24.81 10.20 -28.83
N PRO A 78 25.68 10.25 -27.80
CA PRO A 78 26.64 9.19 -27.50
C PRO A 78 25.95 7.83 -27.26
N GLY A 79 26.58 6.71 -27.64
CA GLY A 79 25.95 5.38 -27.58
C GLY A 79 25.59 4.91 -26.15
N PHE A 80 26.58 4.81 -25.27
CA PHE A 80 26.42 4.35 -23.88
C PHE A 80 27.37 5.09 -22.94
N GLY A 81 27.08 5.08 -21.64
CA GLY A 81 27.94 5.63 -20.58
C GLY A 81 28.78 4.56 -19.88
N LEU A 82 29.55 4.97 -18.87
CA LEU A 82 30.25 4.06 -17.96
C LEU A 82 29.25 3.27 -17.10
N GLU A 83 29.72 2.15 -16.54
CA GLU A 83 28.91 1.33 -15.65
C GLU A 83 28.71 2.01 -14.29
N ILE A 84 27.46 1.95 -13.83
CA ILE A 84 27.04 2.35 -12.50
C ILE A 84 26.70 1.07 -11.74
N GLY A 85 27.68 0.50 -11.05
CA GLY A 85 27.58 -0.81 -10.42
C GLY A 85 27.41 -1.94 -11.45
N CYS A 86 26.18 -2.36 -11.69
CA CYS A 86 25.83 -3.33 -12.75
C CYS A 86 25.00 -2.72 -13.89
N ILE A 87 24.66 -1.44 -13.82
CA ILE A 87 23.81 -0.76 -14.80
C ILE A 87 24.67 -0.03 -15.83
N ILE A 88 24.26 -0.08 -17.09
CA ILE A 88 24.89 0.63 -18.20
C ILE A 88 23.82 1.54 -18.83
N PRO A 89 23.90 2.87 -18.64
CA PRO A 89 23.00 3.81 -19.30
C PRO A 89 23.33 3.89 -20.79
N SER A 90 22.31 3.80 -21.64
CA SER A 90 22.46 3.77 -23.10
C SER A 90 21.35 4.54 -23.80
N LYS A 91 21.64 5.07 -24.99
CA LYS A 91 20.58 5.45 -25.94
C LYS A 91 19.91 4.19 -26.50
N VAL A 92 18.75 4.33 -27.12
CA VAL A 92 18.05 3.19 -27.72
C VAL A 92 18.88 2.61 -28.88
N PRO A 93 19.14 1.30 -28.92
CA PRO A 93 19.68 0.65 -30.11
C PRO A 93 18.59 0.53 -31.19
N LEU A 94 18.96 0.79 -32.44
CA LEU A 94 18.03 0.67 -33.57
C LEU A 94 18.26 -0.63 -34.34
N SER A 95 17.19 -1.24 -34.84
CA SER A 95 17.27 -2.42 -35.70
C SER A 95 17.96 -2.11 -37.03
N GLU A 96 18.39 -3.17 -37.71
CA GLU A 96 19.04 -3.08 -39.02
C GLU A 96 18.13 -2.47 -40.10
N SER A 97 16.81 -2.41 -39.88
CA SER A 97 15.86 -1.66 -40.73
C SER A 97 16.17 -0.17 -40.84
N TYR A 98 16.86 0.43 -39.86
CA TYR A 98 17.26 1.84 -39.89
C TYR A 98 18.59 2.07 -40.61
N ASN A 99 19.27 1.03 -41.10
CA ASN A 99 20.63 1.13 -41.66
C ASN A 99 20.74 1.99 -42.92
N GLU A 100 19.64 2.19 -43.66
CA GLU A 100 19.57 3.08 -44.82
C GLU A 100 19.60 4.56 -44.42
N HIS A 101 19.10 4.86 -43.22
CA HIS A 101 19.00 6.22 -42.67
C HIS A 101 20.16 6.55 -41.72
N VAL A 102 20.97 5.56 -41.34
CA VAL A 102 22.10 5.72 -40.41
C VAL A 102 23.44 5.42 -41.11
N PRO A 103 24.35 6.39 -41.22
CA PRO A 103 25.66 6.20 -41.81
C PRO A 103 26.43 5.03 -41.15
N PRO A 104 27.20 4.22 -41.91
CA PRO A 104 27.87 3.02 -41.40
C PRO A 104 28.66 3.20 -40.09
N GLY A 105 29.35 4.34 -39.92
CA GLY A 105 30.13 4.65 -38.71
C GLY A 105 29.31 5.09 -37.49
N LYS A 106 28.02 5.41 -37.66
CA LYS A 106 27.10 5.85 -36.58
C LYS A 106 26.02 4.82 -36.24
N ARG A 107 26.07 3.63 -36.87
CA ARG A 107 25.14 2.53 -36.58
C ARG A 107 25.28 2.07 -35.12
N TYR A 108 24.14 1.82 -34.48
CA TYR A 108 24.07 1.40 -33.08
C TYR A 108 22.94 0.37 -32.89
N SER A 109 23.18 -0.86 -33.35
CA SER A 109 22.26 -1.99 -33.22
C SER A 109 22.58 -2.85 -32.00
N PHE A 110 21.63 -3.68 -31.54
CA PHE A 110 21.88 -4.58 -30.41
C PHE A 110 23.06 -5.53 -30.64
N LYS A 111 23.28 -6.00 -31.87
CA LYS A 111 24.47 -6.81 -32.21
C LYS A 111 25.76 -6.04 -31.90
N GLN A 112 25.81 -4.76 -32.26
CA GLN A 112 26.95 -3.88 -31.97
C GLN A 112 27.07 -3.58 -30.47
N VAL A 113 25.95 -3.32 -29.78
CA VAL A 113 25.94 -3.08 -28.33
C VAL A 113 26.48 -4.29 -27.58
N VAL A 114 25.96 -5.48 -27.84
CA VAL A 114 26.41 -6.72 -27.19
C VAL A 114 27.89 -6.98 -27.47
N ARG A 115 28.34 -6.79 -28.72
CA ARG A 115 29.76 -6.92 -29.08
C ARG A 115 30.64 -5.90 -28.33
N ASN A 116 30.25 -4.63 -28.32
CA ASN A 116 31.00 -3.56 -27.66
C ASN A 116 31.08 -3.79 -26.15
N GLN A 117 29.99 -4.22 -25.51
CA GLN A 117 30.02 -4.54 -24.08
C GLN A 117 30.90 -5.77 -23.79
N ARG A 118 30.86 -6.81 -24.63
CA ARG A 118 31.76 -7.97 -24.49
C ARG A 118 33.24 -7.58 -24.62
N ILE A 119 33.59 -6.68 -25.54
CA ILE A 119 34.95 -6.15 -25.68
C ILE A 119 35.40 -5.43 -24.40
N ASN A 120 34.49 -4.69 -23.75
CA ASN A 120 34.74 -4.06 -22.46
C ASN A 120 34.67 -5.03 -21.26
N GLY A 121 34.64 -6.35 -21.50
CA GLY A 121 34.56 -7.36 -20.43
C GLY A 121 33.20 -7.46 -19.75
N ARG A 122 32.13 -6.87 -20.31
CA ARG A 122 30.79 -6.81 -19.72
C ARG A 122 29.82 -7.73 -20.46
N LYS A 123 29.27 -8.72 -19.74
CA LYS A 123 28.23 -9.62 -20.26
C LYS A 123 26.84 -9.09 -19.90
N LEU A 124 26.03 -8.71 -20.90
CA LEU A 124 24.64 -8.29 -20.68
C LEU A 124 23.78 -9.49 -20.25
N GLY A 125 22.88 -9.26 -19.30
CA GLY A 125 21.90 -10.25 -18.84
C GLY A 125 20.46 -9.73 -18.80
N LEU A 126 20.28 -8.41 -18.77
CA LEU A 126 18.98 -7.76 -18.74
C LEU A 126 19.04 -6.47 -19.57
N VAL A 127 17.97 -6.19 -20.32
CA VAL A 127 17.71 -4.92 -20.99
C VAL A 127 16.41 -4.36 -20.44
N ILE A 128 16.46 -3.13 -19.93
CA ILE A 128 15.28 -2.39 -19.52
C ILE A 128 15.04 -1.25 -20.52
N ASP A 129 13.90 -1.32 -21.17
CA ASP A 129 13.45 -0.38 -22.19
C ASP A 129 12.40 0.58 -21.61
N LEU A 130 12.78 1.86 -21.52
CA LEU A 130 11.95 2.94 -20.97
C LEU A 130 11.19 3.74 -22.05
N THR A 131 11.25 3.33 -23.31
CA THR A 131 10.60 4.06 -24.41
C THR A 131 9.09 3.77 -24.44
N ASN A 132 8.27 4.71 -24.92
CA ASN A 132 6.83 4.51 -25.09
C ASN A 132 6.45 3.97 -26.49
N THR A 133 7.36 3.24 -27.13
CA THR A 133 7.15 2.71 -28.48
C THR A 133 7.86 1.37 -28.64
N THR A 134 7.40 0.54 -29.56
CA THR A 134 7.99 -0.75 -29.91
C THR A 134 8.69 -0.74 -31.28
N ARG A 135 8.74 0.43 -31.95
CA ARG A 135 9.23 0.54 -33.33
C ARG A 135 10.73 0.31 -33.51
N TYR A 136 11.53 0.51 -32.46
CA TYR A 136 12.97 0.63 -32.58
C TYR A 136 13.71 -0.69 -32.84
N TYR A 137 13.24 -1.81 -32.28
CA TYR A 137 13.91 -3.10 -32.45
C TYR A 137 13.02 -4.29 -32.03
N PRO A 138 13.23 -5.47 -32.63
CA PRO A 138 12.59 -6.71 -32.18
C PRO A 138 13.29 -7.28 -30.94
N THR A 139 12.53 -7.85 -30.01
CA THR A 139 13.05 -8.42 -28.74
C THR A 139 13.49 -9.88 -28.86
N LEU A 140 13.21 -10.54 -30.00
CA LEU A 140 13.51 -11.96 -30.24
C LEU A 140 15.01 -12.25 -30.20
N ASP A 141 15.84 -11.35 -30.74
CA ASP A 141 17.28 -11.58 -30.82
C ASP A 141 17.96 -11.47 -29.44
N LEU A 142 17.41 -10.65 -28.53
CA LEU A 142 17.87 -10.58 -27.14
C LEU A 142 17.65 -11.91 -26.41
N LYS A 143 16.49 -12.55 -26.63
CA LYS A 143 16.17 -13.83 -26.01
C LYS A 143 17.12 -14.95 -26.47
N LYS A 144 17.50 -14.96 -27.75
CA LYS A 144 18.48 -15.93 -28.30
C LYS A 144 19.84 -15.81 -27.62
N ASP A 145 20.26 -14.59 -27.29
CA ASP A 145 21.50 -14.32 -26.57
C ASP A 145 21.41 -14.53 -25.04
N GLY A 146 20.27 -15.03 -24.54
CA GLY A 146 20.02 -15.25 -23.11
C GLY A 146 19.90 -13.95 -22.30
N ILE A 147 19.49 -12.85 -22.95
CA ILE A 147 19.28 -11.55 -22.35
C ILE A 147 17.78 -11.36 -22.09
N LYS A 148 17.39 -11.16 -20.83
CA LYS A 148 16.00 -10.84 -20.47
C LYS A 148 15.68 -9.43 -20.97
N HIS A 149 14.51 -9.21 -21.56
CA HIS A 149 14.01 -7.88 -21.93
C HIS A 149 12.81 -7.53 -21.05
N VAL A 150 12.82 -6.33 -20.48
CA VAL A 150 11.73 -5.78 -19.67
C VAL A 150 11.36 -4.41 -20.23
N LYS A 151 10.09 -4.23 -20.59
CA LYS A 151 9.53 -2.98 -21.08
C LYS A 151 8.82 -2.24 -19.94
N ILE A 152 9.24 -1.02 -19.64
CA ILE A 152 8.57 -0.11 -18.71
C ILE A 152 8.22 1.14 -19.52
N ALA A 153 7.00 1.17 -20.07
CA ALA A 153 6.59 2.24 -20.98
C ALA A 153 6.34 3.54 -20.21
N CYS A 154 7.35 4.41 -20.14
CA CYS A 154 7.20 5.74 -19.55
C CYS A 154 6.49 6.65 -20.55
N ARG A 155 5.33 7.22 -20.15
CA ARG A 155 4.55 8.17 -20.97
C ARG A 155 5.43 9.33 -21.47
N GLY A 156 5.09 9.85 -22.66
CA GLY A 156 5.76 10.99 -23.28
C GLY A 156 5.26 12.34 -22.77
N ARG A 157 5.94 13.43 -23.17
CA ARG A 157 5.81 14.83 -22.71
C ARG A 157 6.32 15.09 -21.30
N ASP A 158 6.51 16.35 -20.92
CA ASP A 158 7.26 16.92 -19.79
C ASP A 158 6.90 16.46 -18.36
N ALA A 159 6.53 15.20 -18.20
CA ALA A 159 6.35 14.51 -16.94
C ALA A 159 7.54 13.58 -16.65
N VAL A 160 7.87 13.46 -15.37
CA VAL A 160 8.77 12.42 -14.88
C VAL A 160 8.06 11.06 -14.88
N PRO A 161 8.79 9.93 -14.96
CA PRO A 161 8.20 8.61 -14.78
C PRO A 161 7.38 8.50 -13.49
N ASP A 162 6.22 7.86 -13.56
CA ASP A 162 5.35 7.65 -12.40
C ASP A 162 5.98 6.70 -11.36
N ASN A 163 5.52 6.79 -10.11
CA ASN A 163 6.08 6.02 -9.01
C ASN A 163 5.96 4.50 -9.20
N VAL A 164 4.92 4.01 -9.89
CA VAL A 164 4.71 2.57 -10.14
C VAL A 164 5.75 2.06 -11.12
N SER A 165 6.04 2.83 -12.17
CA SER A 165 7.12 2.58 -13.13
C SER A 165 8.48 2.57 -12.43
N VAL A 166 8.74 3.52 -11.52
CA VAL A 166 9.97 3.56 -10.72
C VAL A 166 10.07 2.34 -9.79
N ASN A 167 9.00 1.97 -9.09
CA ASN A 167 8.97 0.80 -8.20
C ASN A 167 9.27 -0.48 -8.98
N THR A 168 8.69 -0.62 -10.17
CA THR A 168 8.94 -1.75 -11.07
C THR A 168 10.41 -1.78 -11.52
N PHE A 169 10.97 -0.65 -11.95
CA PHE A 169 12.36 -0.55 -12.36
C PHE A 169 13.32 -0.98 -11.26
N VAL A 170 13.19 -0.38 -10.07
CA VAL A 170 14.10 -0.62 -8.94
C VAL A 170 14.05 -2.09 -8.54
N ASN A 171 12.85 -2.66 -8.44
CA ASN A 171 12.66 -4.04 -8.04
C ASN A 171 13.24 -5.03 -9.08
N GLU A 172 13.05 -4.80 -10.38
CA GLU A 172 13.64 -5.65 -11.42
C GLU A 172 15.17 -5.65 -11.36
N VAL A 173 15.80 -4.49 -11.13
CA VAL A 173 17.26 -4.40 -10.99
C VAL A 173 17.73 -5.08 -9.70
N LEU A 174 17.06 -4.86 -8.57
CA LEU A 174 17.41 -5.51 -7.30
C LEU A 174 17.30 -7.04 -7.41
N GLN A 175 16.20 -7.56 -7.97
CA GLN A 175 16.03 -8.99 -8.21
C GLN A 175 17.09 -9.53 -9.18
N PHE A 176 17.44 -8.78 -10.21
CA PHE A 176 18.50 -9.18 -11.13
C PHE A 176 19.84 -9.32 -10.43
N VAL A 177 20.19 -8.38 -9.55
CA VAL A 177 21.43 -8.41 -8.76
C VAL A 177 21.42 -9.57 -7.76
N LEU A 178 20.33 -9.77 -7.02
CA LEU A 178 20.20 -10.84 -6.03
C LEU A 178 20.28 -12.25 -6.64
N ASN A 179 19.77 -12.43 -7.86
CA ASN A 179 19.74 -13.74 -8.53
C ASN A 179 21.03 -14.10 -9.28
N GLN A 180 22.07 -13.28 -9.24
CA GLN A 180 23.34 -13.60 -9.90
C GLN A 180 24.13 -14.65 -9.09
N LYS A 181 24.18 -15.90 -9.58
CA LYS A 181 24.84 -17.03 -8.88
C LYS A 181 26.30 -17.30 -9.26
N HIS A 182 26.74 -16.95 -10.47
CA HIS A 182 28.01 -17.45 -11.02
C HIS A 182 28.90 -16.39 -11.70
N ALA A 183 28.33 -15.48 -12.50
CA ALA A 183 29.11 -14.49 -13.24
C ALA A 183 28.43 -13.13 -13.22
N LYS A 184 29.23 -12.07 -13.01
CA LYS A 184 28.75 -10.67 -13.01
C LYS A 184 28.14 -10.34 -14.37
N LYS A 185 26.81 -10.19 -14.39
CA LYS A 185 26.07 -9.73 -15.57
C LYS A 185 25.63 -8.28 -15.39
N TYR A 186 25.44 -7.60 -16.51
CA TYR A 186 25.10 -6.18 -16.55
C TYR A 186 23.68 -5.96 -17.09
N VAL A 187 23.08 -4.86 -16.64
CA VAL A 187 21.77 -4.36 -17.07
C VAL A 187 21.99 -3.20 -18.03
N LEU A 188 21.51 -3.30 -19.26
CA LEU A 188 21.46 -2.15 -20.17
C LEU A 188 20.13 -1.41 -19.95
N VAL A 189 20.19 -0.14 -19.57
CA VAL A 189 18.99 0.68 -19.37
C VAL A 189 18.98 1.77 -20.41
N HIS A 190 17.90 1.86 -21.18
CA HIS A 190 17.78 2.89 -22.21
C HIS A 190 16.40 3.54 -22.25
N CYS A 191 16.38 4.82 -22.59
CA CYS A 191 15.22 5.49 -23.16
C CYS A 191 15.57 5.84 -24.62
N THR A 192 14.99 6.90 -25.21
CA THR A 192 15.38 7.33 -26.56
C THR A 192 16.86 7.73 -26.60
N HIS A 193 17.27 8.67 -25.75
CA HIS A 193 18.66 9.20 -25.72
C HIS A 193 19.51 8.68 -24.55
N GLY A 194 18.89 8.08 -23.53
CA GLY A 194 19.61 7.50 -22.38
C GLY A 194 20.04 8.48 -21.30
N HIS A 195 19.41 9.67 -21.23
CA HIS A 195 19.78 10.75 -20.28
C HIS A 195 18.69 11.01 -19.23
N ASN A 196 17.63 11.77 -19.52
CA ASN A 196 16.66 12.21 -18.49
C ASN A 196 15.89 11.03 -17.84
N ARG A 197 15.05 10.32 -18.60
CA ARG A 197 14.30 9.15 -18.07
C ARG A 197 15.20 8.05 -17.50
N THR A 198 16.30 7.75 -18.19
CA THR A 198 17.27 6.75 -17.75
C THR A 198 17.96 7.18 -16.45
N GLY A 199 18.41 8.42 -16.37
CA GLY A 199 19.05 8.98 -15.19
C GLY A 199 18.11 9.02 -14.00
N PHE A 200 16.87 9.44 -14.19
CA PHE A 200 15.85 9.45 -13.14
C PHE A 200 15.63 8.07 -12.52
N MET A 201 15.45 7.05 -13.37
CA MET A 201 15.32 5.66 -12.93
C MET A 201 16.57 5.18 -12.18
N ILE A 202 17.76 5.44 -12.72
CA ILE A 202 19.03 5.03 -12.11
C ILE A 202 19.25 5.74 -10.77
N VAL A 203 18.98 7.04 -10.66
CA VAL A 203 19.11 7.79 -9.40
C VAL A 203 18.17 7.21 -8.35
N HIS A 204 16.92 6.89 -8.70
CA HIS A 204 16.02 6.20 -7.76
C HIS A 204 16.57 4.85 -7.29
N TYR A 205 17.15 4.06 -8.19
CA TYR A 205 17.81 2.80 -7.83
C TYR A 205 19.01 3.02 -6.91
N LEU A 206 19.86 4.01 -7.20
CA LEU A 206 21.02 4.34 -6.36
C LEU A 206 20.58 4.71 -4.94
N MET A 207 19.62 5.63 -4.83
CA MET A 207 19.06 6.09 -3.55
C MET A 207 18.42 4.94 -2.73
N ARG A 208 17.84 3.94 -3.39
CA ARG A 208 17.17 2.81 -2.73
C ARG A 208 18.07 1.59 -2.49
N SER A 209 19.22 1.52 -3.16
CA SER A 209 20.20 0.43 -2.98
C SER A 209 21.35 0.82 -2.06
N MET A 210 21.58 2.12 -1.84
CA MET A 210 22.65 2.67 -1.00
C MET A 210 22.07 3.71 -0.03
N PRO A 211 21.65 3.29 1.18
CA PRO A 211 20.87 4.12 2.11
C PRO A 211 21.56 5.38 2.65
N THR A 212 22.89 5.45 2.54
CA THR A 212 23.69 6.61 2.96
C THR A 212 23.83 7.69 1.90
N MET A 213 23.40 7.40 0.67
CA MET A 213 23.54 8.32 -0.45
C MET A 213 22.44 9.38 -0.43
N ASN A 214 22.84 10.63 -0.73
CA ASN A 214 21.91 11.73 -0.95
C ASN A 214 21.69 11.98 -2.46
N VAL A 215 20.66 12.76 -2.79
CA VAL A 215 20.26 13.02 -4.18
C VAL A 215 21.40 13.67 -4.97
N THR A 216 22.13 14.61 -4.37
CA THR A 216 23.29 15.28 -5.00
C THR A 216 24.38 14.29 -5.42
N GLN A 217 24.74 13.36 -4.54
CA GLN A 217 25.74 12.32 -4.79
C GLN A 217 25.27 11.37 -5.89
N ALA A 218 24.00 10.95 -5.86
CA ALA A 218 23.44 10.07 -6.88
C ALA A 218 23.40 10.72 -8.27
N LEU A 219 23.01 12.01 -8.34
CA LEU A 219 23.05 12.80 -9.56
C LEU A 219 24.47 12.95 -10.10
N LYS A 220 25.44 13.19 -9.23
CA LYS A 220 26.85 13.30 -9.60
C LYS A 220 27.40 11.98 -10.15
N LEU A 221 27.08 10.87 -9.50
CA LEU A 221 27.50 9.55 -9.97
C LEU A 221 26.92 9.23 -11.36
N PHE A 222 25.66 9.62 -11.61
CA PHE A 222 25.06 9.48 -12.93
C PHE A 222 25.69 10.41 -13.98
N SER A 223 25.95 11.68 -13.65
CA SER A 223 26.54 12.63 -14.59
C SER A 223 27.98 12.29 -14.94
N ASP A 224 28.77 11.77 -14.00
CA ASP A 224 30.14 11.30 -14.24
C ASP A 224 30.16 10.07 -15.15
N ALA A 225 29.22 9.14 -14.97
CA ALA A 225 29.12 7.96 -15.82
C ALA A 225 28.49 8.24 -17.19
N ARG A 226 27.58 9.21 -17.29
CA ARG A 226 26.86 9.56 -18.51
C ARG A 226 26.78 11.08 -18.70
N PRO A 227 27.87 11.77 -19.05
CA PRO A 227 27.88 13.22 -19.22
C PRO A 227 26.87 13.71 -20.28
N PRO A 228 26.17 14.83 -20.05
CA PRO A 228 26.26 15.71 -18.88
C PRO A 228 25.37 15.28 -17.69
N GLY A 229 24.72 14.12 -17.77
CA GLY A 229 23.73 13.64 -16.82
C GLY A 229 22.30 13.96 -17.25
N ILE A 230 21.44 14.26 -16.27
CA ILE A 230 20.07 14.75 -16.48
C ILE A 230 20.17 16.25 -16.80
N TYR A 231 19.57 16.67 -17.91
CA TYR A 231 19.63 18.06 -18.40
C TYR A 231 18.24 18.73 -18.48
N LYS A 232 17.20 18.07 -17.97
CA LYS A 232 15.88 18.69 -17.73
C LYS A 232 15.73 19.02 -16.23
N PRO A 233 15.43 20.27 -15.85
CA PRO A 233 15.36 20.69 -14.45
C PRO A 233 14.23 19.99 -13.68
N ASP A 234 13.06 19.79 -14.30
CA ASP A 234 11.89 19.16 -13.66
C ASP A 234 12.20 17.76 -13.10
N TYR A 235 13.10 17.02 -13.77
CA TYR A 235 13.55 15.70 -13.33
C TYR A 235 14.43 15.79 -12.08
N ILE A 236 15.28 16.81 -11.97
CA ILE A 236 16.14 17.03 -10.81
C ILE A 236 15.28 17.48 -9.63
N ASP A 237 14.36 18.42 -9.86
CA ASP A 237 13.50 18.96 -8.81
C ASP A 237 12.53 17.90 -8.28
N ALA A 238 11.97 17.06 -9.16
CA ALA A 238 11.17 15.91 -8.75
C ALA A 238 11.94 14.92 -7.87
N LEU A 239 13.24 14.72 -8.09
CA LEU A 239 14.07 13.84 -7.24
C LEU A 239 14.25 14.42 -5.82
N TYR A 240 14.58 15.70 -5.70
CA TYR A 240 14.71 16.34 -4.39
C TYR A 240 13.38 16.36 -3.63
N THR A 241 12.30 16.73 -4.30
CA THR A 241 10.95 16.71 -3.72
C THR A 241 10.56 15.31 -3.29
N PHE A 242 10.76 14.29 -4.13
CA PHE A 242 10.43 12.90 -3.78
C PHE A 242 11.20 12.43 -2.54
N TYR A 243 12.51 12.68 -2.47
CA TYR A 243 13.33 12.23 -1.34
C TYR A 243 13.29 13.15 -0.12
N HIS A 244 12.46 14.19 -0.12
CA HIS A 244 12.37 15.20 0.95
C HIS A 244 13.74 15.81 1.30
N GLU A 245 14.61 15.99 0.30
CA GLU A 245 15.92 16.59 0.49
C GLU A 245 15.92 18.06 0.04
N ILE A 246 16.64 18.92 0.77
CA ILE A 246 16.83 20.31 0.37
C ILE A 246 17.80 20.35 -0.81
N LYS A 247 17.36 20.89 -1.95
CA LYS A 247 18.22 21.13 -3.12
C LYS A 247 19.28 22.18 -2.77
N PRO A 248 20.58 21.83 -2.79
CA PRO A 248 21.65 22.81 -2.56
C PRO A 248 21.74 23.81 -3.73
N GLU A 249 22.05 25.07 -3.44
CA GLU A 249 22.26 26.11 -4.47
C GLU A 249 23.39 25.77 -5.44
N SER A 250 24.35 24.95 -5.01
CA SER A 250 25.46 24.47 -5.86
C SER A 250 25.03 23.51 -6.96
N VAL A 251 23.81 22.96 -6.91
CA VAL A 251 23.31 22.00 -7.89
C VAL A 251 22.63 22.73 -9.04
N THR A 252 23.38 22.92 -10.13
CA THR A 252 22.88 23.50 -11.36
C THR A 252 22.53 22.42 -12.39
N CYS A 253 21.40 22.59 -13.07
CA CYS A 253 21.02 21.73 -14.18
C CYS A 253 21.96 22.03 -15.37
N PRO A 254 22.60 21.03 -15.99
CA PRO A 254 23.41 21.26 -17.17
C PRO A 254 22.52 21.75 -18.34
N PRO A 255 23.06 22.55 -19.27
CA PRO A 255 22.31 23.01 -20.42
C PRO A 255 21.95 21.85 -21.35
N THR A 256 20.87 22.02 -22.11
CA THR A 256 20.48 21.05 -23.15
C THR A 256 21.67 20.81 -24.10
N PRO A 257 22.10 19.55 -24.28
CA PRO A 257 23.24 19.22 -25.13
C PRO A 257 23.04 19.67 -26.58
N GLU A 258 24.13 20.06 -27.25
CA GLU A 258 24.11 20.55 -28.63
C GLU A 258 23.46 19.56 -29.60
N TRP A 259 23.74 18.26 -29.46
CA TRP A 259 23.15 17.21 -30.30
C TRP A 259 21.63 17.08 -30.17
N LYS A 260 21.01 17.69 -29.15
CA LYS A 260 19.54 17.70 -28.98
C LYS A 260 18.90 19.02 -29.42
N ARG A 261 19.66 20.11 -29.57
CA ARG A 261 19.10 21.40 -29.99
C ARG A 261 18.58 21.28 -31.42
N SER A 262 17.34 21.70 -31.67
CA SER A 262 16.77 21.77 -33.02
C SER A 262 17.63 22.70 -33.87
N ALA A 263 18.08 22.24 -35.03
CA ALA A 263 18.76 23.08 -36.01
C ALA A 263 17.78 23.84 -36.92
N GLU A 264 16.49 23.50 -36.87
CA GLU A 264 15.44 24.18 -37.61
C GLU A 264 14.83 25.26 -36.72
N LEU A 265 15.00 26.50 -37.16
CA LEU A 265 14.25 27.65 -36.67
C LEU A 265 12.99 27.76 -37.53
N ASP A 266 11.85 28.02 -36.92
CA ASP A 266 10.61 28.34 -37.61
C ASP A 266 10.75 29.67 -38.39
N LEU A 267 9.72 30.02 -39.17
CA LEU A 267 9.70 31.25 -39.97
C LEU A 267 9.80 32.55 -39.12
N ASN A 268 9.73 32.42 -37.79
CA ASN A 268 9.86 33.51 -36.82
C ASN A 268 11.21 33.51 -36.07
N GLY A 269 12.11 32.56 -36.35
CA GLY A 269 13.40 32.48 -35.69
C GLY A 269 13.37 31.81 -34.31
N GLU A 270 12.32 31.06 -33.98
CA GLU A 270 12.22 30.21 -32.79
C GLU A 270 12.49 28.75 -33.14
N ALA A 271 13.04 27.96 -32.23
CA ALA A 271 13.33 26.55 -32.50
C ALA A 271 12.02 25.78 -32.82
N VAL A 272 11.99 25.05 -33.94
CA VAL A 272 10.85 24.20 -34.32
C VAL A 272 10.56 23.19 -33.20
N GLN A 273 9.31 23.11 -32.78
CA GLN A 273 8.84 22.15 -31.77
C GLN A 273 8.88 20.72 -32.33
N ASP A 274 9.31 19.75 -31.50
CA ASP A 274 9.61 18.36 -31.90
C ASP A 274 8.35 17.63 -32.46
N ASP A 275 8.36 17.25 -33.75
CA ASP A 275 7.33 16.39 -34.41
C ASP A 275 7.37 14.91 -33.98
N ASP A 276 8.29 14.52 -33.08
CA ASP A 276 8.36 13.16 -32.51
C ASP A 276 7.38 12.96 -31.33
N ASP A 277 6.63 14.01 -30.99
CA ASP A 277 5.68 14.05 -29.88
C ASP A 277 4.26 13.73 -30.36
N ASP A 278 3.65 12.73 -29.71
CA ASP A 278 2.29 12.24 -29.95
C ASP A 278 1.29 13.41 -29.99
N ASP A 279 0.78 13.76 -31.18
CA ASP A 279 -0.04 14.93 -31.48
C ASP A 279 -1.50 14.80 -30.97
N SER A 280 -1.64 14.40 -29.71
CA SER A 280 -2.89 14.49 -28.96
C SER A 280 -2.91 15.84 -28.22
N PRO A 281 -4.00 16.62 -28.26
CA PRO A 281 -4.06 17.87 -27.49
C PRO A 281 -3.72 17.57 -26.02
N PRO A 282 -2.93 18.41 -25.33
CA PRO A 282 -2.75 18.28 -23.90
C PRO A 282 -4.14 18.31 -23.27
N ASP A 283 -4.53 17.24 -22.57
CA ASP A 283 -5.62 17.35 -21.61
C ASP A 283 -5.24 18.51 -20.69
N PRO A 284 -6.17 19.43 -20.39
CA PRO A 284 -5.88 20.55 -19.51
C PRO A 284 -5.25 19.98 -18.25
N VAL A 285 -4.04 20.47 -17.94
CA VAL A 285 -3.42 20.24 -16.65
C VAL A 285 -4.45 20.74 -15.66
N GLN A 286 -5.18 19.81 -15.03
CA GLN A 286 -5.81 20.13 -13.77
C GLN A 286 -4.62 20.42 -12.87
N GLU A 287 -4.25 21.69 -12.78
CA GLU A 287 -3.85 22.24 -11.50
C GLU A 287 -4.88 21.68 -10.54
N ILE A 288 -4.47 20.66 -9.77
CA ILE A 288 -5.14 20.37 -8.53
C ILE A 288 -4.84 21.62 -7.73
N ASN A 289 -5.65 22.66 -7.94
CA ASN A 289 -5.98 23.61 -6.91
C ASN A 289 -6.21 22.72 -5.71
N GLN A 290 -5.32 22.81 -4.74
CA GLN A 290 -5.52 22.25 -3.42
C GLN A 290 -6.69 23.03 -2.80
N GLU A 291 -7.89 22.85 -3.36
CA GLU A 291 -9.08 22.84 -2.55
C GLU A 291 -8.75 21.86 -1.43
N ASN A 292 -8.90 22.32 -0.19
CA ASN A 292 -8.61 21.56 1.01
C ASN A 292 -9.42 20.24 0.99
N VAL A 293 -8.92 19.22 0.30
CA VAL A 293 -9.49 17.88 0.30
C VAL A 293 -9.41 17.43 1.73
N LYS A 294 -10.57 17.44 2.40
CA LYS A 294 -10.68 17.05 3.80
C LYS A 294 -10.14 15.63 3.92
N MET A 295 -9.02 15.48 4.62
CA MET A 295 -8.37 14.18 4.79
C MET A 295 -9.36 13.20 5.43
N SER A 296 -9.38 11.99 4.90
CA SER A 296 -10.20 10.89 5.40
C SER A 296 -9.33 9.74 5.89
N ASN A 297 -9.82 9.03 6.91
CA ASN A 297 -9.21 7.77 7.34
C ASN A 297 -9.26 6.70 6.23
N ASP A 298 -10.16 6.85 5.26
CA ASP A 298 -10.31 5.93 4.11
C ASP A 298 -9.34 6.25 2.95
N ASP A 299 -8.51 7.28 3.07
CA ASP A 299 -7.56 7.66 2.02
C ASP A 299 -6.54 6.54 1.78
N ILE A 300 -6.34 6.21 0.50
CA ILE A 300 -5.35 5.23 0.08
C ILE A 300 -3.96 5.87 0.11
N LEU A 301 -3.14 5.45 1.06
CA LEU A 301 -1.78 5.98 1.25
C LEU A 301 -0.72 5.11 0.55
N GLY A 302 0.13 5.76 -0.23
CA GLY A 302 1.30 5.15 -0.86
C GLY A 302 1.04 4.51 -2.23
N ASP A 303 2.14 4.25 -2.91
CA ASP A 303 2.16 3.75 -4.29
C ASP A 303 2.05 2.22 -4.34
N GLU A 304 1.50 1.71 -5.44
CA GLU A 304 1.44 0.27 -5.67
C GLU A 304 2.83 -0.32 -5.92
N ILE A 305 2.98 -1.60 -5.54
CA ILE A 305 4.21 -2.36 -5.70
C ILE A 305 3.99 -3.56 -6.63
N PRO A 306 5.02 -4.06 -7.32
CA PRO A 306 4.90 -5.23 -8.18
C PRO A 306 4.38 -6.46 -7.42
N HIS A 307 3.48 -7.22 -8.05
CA HIS A 307 2.80 -8.37 -7.43
C HIS A 307 3.76 -9.41 -6.81
N TYR A 308 4.88 -9.70 -7.48
CA TYR A 308 5.85 -10.67 -6.97
C TYR A 308 6.57 -10.18 -5.70
N GLN A 309 6.75 -8.85 -5.56
CA GLN A 309 7.30 -8.24 -4.35
C GLN A 309 6.29 -8.33 -3.20
N GLU A 310 5.03 -8.01 -3.48
CA GLU A 310 3.91 -8.16 -2.54
C GLU A 310 3.84 -9.60 -2.02
N GLU A 311 3.95 -10.60 -2.89
CA GLU A 311 3.95 -12.01 -2.51
C GLU A 311 5.15 -12.40 -1.62
N ALA A 312 6.36 -11.94 -1.95
CA ALA A 312 7.54 -12.17 -1.13
C ALA A 312 7.41 -11.55 0.27
N TYR A 313 6.86 -10.33 0.36
CA TYR A 313 6.63 -9.66 1.64
C TYR A 313 5.52 -10.33 2.46
N ARG A 314 4.48 -10.88 1.82
CA ARG A 314 3.48 -11.71 2.51
C ARG A 314 4.10 -12.94 3.15
N GLN A 315 4.95 -13.64 2.41
CA GLN A 315 5.68 -14.81 2.93
C GLN A 315 6.57 -14.42 4.11
N PHE A 316 7.27 -13.28 4.00
CA PHE A 316 8.07 -12.74 5.10
C PHE A 316 7.23 -12.48 6.36
N CYS A 317 6.08 -11.80 6.24
CA CYS A 317 5.20 -11.53 7.39
C CYS A 317 4.76 -12.82 8.09
N TYR A 318 4.38 -13.85 7.34
CA TYR A 318 3.98 -15.15 7.91
C TYR A 318 5.13 -15.86 8.60
N LYS A 319 6.33 -15.81 8.01
CA LYS A 319 7.54 -16.36 8.61
C LYS A 319 7.86 -15.66 9.94
N MET A 320 7.81 -14.33 9.97
CA MET A 320 8.07 -13.56 11.19
C MET A 320 7.04 -13.78 12.28
N LEU A 321 5.79 -14.05 11.91
CA LEU A 321 4.72 -14.37 12.85
C LEU A 321 4.66 -15.86 13.24
N MET A 322 5.64 -16.67 12.82
CA MET A 322 5.73 -18.11 13.10
C MET A 322 4.44 -18.85 12.70
N MET A 323 3.80 -18.43 11.61
CA MET A 323 2.52 -18.97 11.16
C MET A 323 2.71 -20.11 10.16
N ASN A 324 2.04 -21.23 10.43
CA ASN A 324 1.93 -22.32 9.46
C ASN A 324 1.02 -21.94 8.29
N VAL A 325 1.46 -22.27 7.07
CA VAL A 325 0.70 -22.03 5.85
C VAL A 325 -0.43 -23.06 5.78
N GLY A 326 -1.66 -22.63 6.07
CA GLY A 326 -2.84 -23.47 5.89
C GLY A 326 -3.29 -23.54 4.42
N GLY A 327 -4.31 -24.34 4.12
CA GLY A 327 -4.85 -24.52 2.76
C GLY A 327 -5.43 -23.26 2.08
N ARG A 328 -5.52 -22.12 2.77
CA ARG A 328 -5.93 -20.81 2.21
C ARG A 328 -4.74 -19.94 1.76
N GLY A 329 -3.51 -20.44 1.85
CA GLY A 329 -2.29 -19.72 1.47
C GLY A 329 -2.00 -18.47 2.32
N PHE A 330 -1.12 -17.60 1.81
CA PHE A 330 -0.65 -16.38 2.47
C PHE A 330 -1.57 -15.16 2.25
N MET A 331 -2.88 -15.37 2.11
CA MET A 331 -3.79 -14.31 1.64
C MET A 331 -4.49 -13.54 2.77
N GLN A 332 -4.39 -14.02 4.02
CA GLN A 332 -5.06 -13.38 5.15
C GLN A 332 -4.13 -12.46 5.91
N PHE A 333 -4.64 -11.29 6.28
CA PHE A 333 -3.94 -10.36 7.15
C PHE A 333 -3.59 -11.04 8.49
N PRO A 334 -2.31 -11.00 8.92
CA PRO A 334 -1.85 -11.85 10.02
C PRO A 334 -1.79 -11.12 11.38
N GLY A 335 -2.02 -9.80 11.42
CA GLY A 335 -1.92 -8.99 12.64
C GLY A 335 -2.89 -9.40 13.75
N SER A 336 -2.54 -9.09 15.00
CA SER A 336 -3.29 -9.43 16.21
C SER A 336 -4.65 -8.70 16.29
N HIS A 337 -5.75 -9.38 16.59
CA HIS A 337 -7.08 -8.80 16.68
C HIS A 337 -7.61 -8.84 18.12
N PRO A 338 -7.94 -7.68 18.72
CA PRO A 338 -8.55 -7.63 20.04
C PRO A 338 -9.94 -8.27 20.07
N VAL A 339 -10.26 -8.94 21.18
CA VAL A 339 -11.60 -9.40 21.52
C VAL A 339 -12.33 -8.38 22.38
N SER A 340 -13.66 -8.27 22.22
CA SER A 340 -14.46 -7.36 23.07
C SER A 340 -14.42 -7.80 24.52
N LEU A 341 -14.29 -6.84 25.44
CA LEU A 341 -14.36 -7.06 26.87
C LEU A 341 -15.79 -7.48 27.23
N ASP A 342 -15.92 -8.66 27.82
CA ASP A 342 -17.13 -9.22 28.40
C ASP A 342 -16.91 -9.58 29.87
N ARG A 343 -17.97 -9.96 30.59
CA ARG A 343 -17.87 -10.26 32.04
C ARG A 343 -16.95 -11.43 32.35
N GLU A 344 -16.81 -12.37 31.42
CA GLU A 344 -15.90 -13.52 31.53
C GLU A 344 -14.44 -13.07 31.38
N SER A 345 -14.13 -12.33 30.33
CA SER A 345 -12.77 -11.82 30.07
C SER A 345 -12.34 -10.74 31.05
N LEU A 346 -13.27 -10.09 31.75
CA LEU A 346 -12.94 -9.19 32.86
C LEU A 346 -12.23 -9.92 34.02
N GLN A 347 -12.43 -11.24 34.16
CA GLN A 347 -11.63 -12.07 35.07
C GLN A 347 -10.17 -12.18 34.65
N LEU A 348 -9.83 -12.04 33.36
CA LEU A 348 -8.44 -12.04 32.91
C LEU A 348 -7.67 -10.85 33.49
N LEU A 349 -8.32 -9.70 33.67
CA LEU A 349 -7.73 -8.53 34.32
C LEU A 349 -7.37 -8.80 35.80
N ARG A 350 -8.04 -9.76 36.45
CA ARG A 350 -7.70 -10.19 37.83
C ARG A 350 -6.55 -11.20 37.85
N GLN A 351 -6.36 -11.96 36.78
CA GLN A 351 -5.43 -13.09 36.71
C GLN A 351 -4.07 -12.73 36.10
N ARG A 352 -4.00 -11.65 35.33
CA ARG A 352 -2.81 -11.25 34.57
C ARG A 352 -2.56 -9.76 34.72
N TYR A 353 -1.33 -9.34 34.46
CA TYR A 353 -0.95 -7.95 34.54
C TYR A 353 -1.19 -7.21 33.22
N TYR A 354 -2.10 -6.24 33.27
CA TYR A 354 -2.55 -5.47 32.11
C TYR A 354 -2.15 -4.00 32.18
N TYR A 355 -1.89 -3.43 31.01
CA TYR A 355 -1.84 -1.99 30.77
C TYR A 355 -3.00 -1.59 29.87
N ALA A 356 -3.40 -0.33 29.97
CA ALA A 356 -4.45 0.26 29.18
C ALA A 356 -3.90 1.38 28.29
N THR A 357 -4.50 1.52 27.10
CA THR A 357 -4.36 2.69 26.23
C THR A 357 -5.73 3.07 25.69
N TRP A 358 -5.90 4.29 25.17
CA TRP A 358 -7.09 4.63 24.38
C TRP A 358 -7.14 3.78 23.10
N LYS A 359 -8.36 3.40 22.72
CA LYS A 359 -8.66 2.87 21.40
C LYS A 359 -8.85 4.07 20.46
N ALA A 360 -7.96 4.24 19.49
CA ALA A 360 -8.12 5.33 18.54
C ALA A 360 -9.16 4.94 17.49
N ASP A 361 -9.80 5.93 16.89
CA ASP A 361 -10.61 5.75 15.70
C ASP A 361 -9.78 6.08 14.47
N GLY A 362 -9.04 5.08 14.00
CA GLY A 362 -8.13 5.21 12.87
C GLY A 362 -8.09 3.98 11.98
N THR A 363 -7.35 4.09 10.89
CA THR A 363 -7.16 2.99 9.95
C THR A 363 -5.96 2.16 10.37
N ARG A 364 -6.18 0.89 10.66
CA ARG A 364 -5.11 -0.03 11.05
C ARG A 364 -4.20 -0.31 9.87
N TYR A 365 -2.90 -0.12 10.08
CA TYR A 365 -1.85 -0.56 9.17
C TYR A 365 -0.77 -1.31 9.95
N MET A 366 -0.16 -2.33 9.34
CA MET A 366 1.20 -2.72 9.72
C MET A 366 2.18 -1.95 8.83
N MET A 367 3.41 -1.77 9.30
CA MET A 367 4.45 -1.06 8.57
C MET A 367 5.70 -1.93 8.47
N LEU A 368 6.09 -2.27 7.25
CA LEU A 368 7.31 -3.00 6.93
C LEU A 368 8.40 -2.03 6.47
N LEU A 369 9.50 -2.01 7.22
CA LEU A 369 10.68 -1.21 6.92
C LEU A 369 11.73 -2.09 6.25
N THR A 370 12.20 -1.66 5.09
CA THR A 370 13.20 -2.34 4.28
C THR A 370 14.31 -1.37 3.88
N ILE A 371 15.35 -1.90 3.23
CA ILE A 371 16.48 -1.08 2.80
C ILE A 371 16.09 -0.13 1.65
N ASP A 372 15.12 -0.56 0.83
CA ASP A 372 14.64 0.13 -0.37
C ASP A 372 13.42 1.03 -0.13
N GLY A 373 12.81 0.95 1.06
CA GLY A 373 11.74 1.85 1.47
C GLY A 373 10.87 1.38 2.64
N CYS A 374 9.82 2.15 2.88
CA CYS A 374 8.78 1.86 3.86
C CYS A 374 7.52 1.35 3.13
N TYR A 375 6.84 0.36 3.70
CA TYR A 375 5.64 -0.23 3.14
C TYR A 375 4.52 -0.28 4.17
N LEU A 376 3.37 0.31 3.86
CA LEU A 376 2.14 0.16 4.63
C LEU A 376 1.38 -1.09 4.19
N ILE A 377 0.83 -1.81 5.16
CA ILE A 377 0.10 -3.06 4.97
C ILE A 377 -1.30 -2.88 5.56
N ASP A 378 -2.33 -2.89 4.71
CA ASP A 378 -3.71 -2.70 5.12
C ASP A 378 -4.37 -4.00 5.62
N ARG A 379 -5.65 -3.91 6.03
CA ARG A 379 -6.43 -5.08 6.44
C ARG A 379 -6.75 -6.07 5.30
N SER A 380 -6.68 -5.62 4.04
CA SER A 380 -6.82 -6.48 2.86
C SER A 380 -5.52 -7.21 2.49
N PHE A 381 -4.48 -7.01 3.32
CA PHE A 381 -3.14 -7.54 3.16
C PHE A 381 -2.48 -7.09 1.85
N LYS A 382 -2.76 -5.85 1.46
CA LYS A 382 -2.16 -5.12 0.35
C LYS A 382 -1.01 -4.26 0.85
N PHE A 383 0.04 -4.18 0.04
CA PHE A 383 1.27 -3.45 0.37
C PHE A 383 1.34 -2.20 -0.49
N ARG A 384 1.61 -1.06 0.14
CA ARG A 384 1.80 0.22 -0.55
C ARG A 384 3.08 0.88 -0.08
N ARG A 385 3.91 1.33 -1.02
CA ARG A 385 5.20 1.97 -0.74
C ARG A 385 4.98 3.42 -0.34
N VAL A 386 5.68 3.85 0.70
CA VAL A 386 5.69 5.23 1.19
C VAL A 386 7.13 5.72 1.33
N GLN A 387 7.37 6.97 0.95
CA GLN A 387 8.70 7.57 1.04
C GLN A 387 8.93 8.16 2.43
N MET A 388 9.68 7.45 3.26
CA MET A 388 10.02 7.83 4.63
C MET A 388 11.39 7.28 5.01
N ARG A 389 12.04 7.91 6.00
CA ARG A 389 13.38 7.54 6.45
C ARG A 389 13.38 6.91 7.84
N PHE A 390 14.04 5.75 7.98
CA PHE A 390 14.15 4.99 9.23
C PHE A 390 15.61 4.53 9.47
N PRO A 391 16.44 5.37 10.10
CA PRO A 391 17.81 5.00 10.44
C PRO A 391 17.86 4.00 11.60
N CYS A 392 18.83 3.10 11.60
CA CYS A 392 19.12 2.19 12.71
C CYS A 392 19.85 2.92 13.84
N LYS A 393 19.81 2.35 15.05
CA LYS A 393 20.59 2.84 16.19
C LYS A 393 22.09 2.78 15.92
N HIS A 394 22.77 3.82 16.37
CA HIS A 394 24.19 4.03 16.15
C HIS A 394 25.06 3.35 17.23
N SER A 395 26.26 2.89 16.87
CA SER A 395 27.21 2.31 17.84
C SER A 395 28.16 3.34 18.46
N ARG A 396 28.40 4.51 17.83
CA ARG A 396 29.27 5.62 18.32
C ARG A 396 28.90 6.96 17.70
N GLU A 397 28.39 7.92 18.48
CA GLU A 397 28.02 9.31 18.13
C GLU A 397 28.28 9.79 16.67
N GLY A 398 27.29 9.65 15.79
CA GLY A 398 27.33 10.01 14.36
C GLY A 398 25.96 9.77 13.68
N ILE A 399 25.85 10.04 12.37
CA ILE A 399 24.67 9.69 11.55
C ILE A 399 24.76 8.19 11.22
N SER A 400 23.66 7.44 11.38
CA SER A 400 23.68 6.00 11.12
C SER A 400 23.79 5.66 9.64
N ASP A 401 24.85 4.93 9.28
CA ASP A 401 25.05 4.42 7.92
C ASP A 401 24.14 3.24 7.57
N LYS A 402 23.32 2.79 8.53
CA LYS A 402 22.42 1.65 8.38
C LYS A 402 20.98 2.10 8.52
N VAL A 403 20.13 1.61 7.64
CA VAL A 403 18.67 1.71 7.76
C VAL A 403 18.09 0.37 8.15
N HIS A 404 16.86 0.38 8.65
CA HIS A 404 16.15 -0.85 8.98
C HIS A 404 15.95 -1.73 7.75
N HIS A 405 16.13 -3.04 7.90
CA HIS A 405 15.87 -4.00 6.83
C HIS A 405 15.06 -5.17 7.35
N TYR A 406 13.82 -5.34 6.90
CA TYR A 406 12.88 -6.35 7.40
C TYR A 406 12.49 -6.14 8.88
N THR A 407 12.16 -4.90 9.25
CA THR A 407 11.52 -4.57 10.55
C THR A 407 10.02 -4.43 10.34
N LEU A 408 9.20 -5.11 11.14
CA LEU A 408 7.73 -5.14 11.00
C LEU A 408 7.06 -4.59 12.25
N LEU A 409 6.27 -3.53 12.06
CA LEU A 409 5.58 -2.77 13.12
C LEU A 409 4.07 -2.90 12.98
N ASP A 410 3.34 -2.87 14.09
CA ASP A 410 1.86 -2.89 14.12
C ASP A 410 1.35 -1.59 14.74
N GLY A 411 0.39 -0.95 14.06
CA GLY A 411 -0.02 0.39 14.37
C GLY A 411 -1.37 0.79 13.80
N GLU A 412 -1.66 2.08 13.95
CA GLU A 412 -2.93 2.70 13.56
C GLU A 412 -2.66 4.11 13.05
N MET A 413 -3.17 4.41 11.86
CA MET A 413 -3.11 5.74 11.26
C MET A 413 -4.30 6.56 11.77
N VAL A 414 -4.02 7.72 12.37
CA VAL A 414 -5.03 8.68 12.81
C VAL A 414 -4.83 10.02 12.11
N ILE A 415 -5.89 10.81 12.07
CA ILE A 415 -5.83 12.20 11.60
C ILE A 415 -5.98 13.08 12.83
N ASP A 416 -4.92 13.84 13.13
CA ASP A 416 -4.97 14.87 14.14
C ASP A 416 -5.62 16.12 13.55
N THR A 417 -6.73 16.56 14.13
CA THR A 417 -7.33 17.88 13.89
C THR A 417 -6.93 18.80 15.04
N PRO A 418 -6.04 19.78 14.82
CA PRO A 418 -5.63 20.69 15.88
C PRO A 418 -6.82 21.52 16.38
N THR A 419 -6.87 21.72 17.70
CA THR A 419 -7.86 22.58 18.36
C THR A 419 -7.48 24.05 18.17
N GLY A 420 -7.87 24.65 17.03
CA GLY A 420 -7.71 26.08 16.74
C GLY A 420 -7.79 26.42 15.24
N GLU A 421 -8.26 27.64 14.91
CA GLU A 421 -8.59 28.10 13.55
C GLU A 421 -7.41 28.16 12.54
N GLN A 422 -6.16 27.94 12.98
CA GLN A 422 -4.96 28.07 12.15
C GLN A 422 -4.18 26.75 11.97
N GLY A 423 -4.66 25.63 12.50
CA GLY A 423 -3.94 24.38 12.42
C GLY A 423 -4.39 23.50 11.25
N GLU A 424 -3.45 23.10 10.40
CA GLU A 424 -3.71 22.08 9.38
C GLU A 424 -3.85 20.70 10.03
N ALA A 425 -4.85 19.94 9.57
CA ALA A 425 -4.98 18.54 9.95
C ALA A 425 -3.71 17.78 9.52
N ARG A 426 -3.26 16.80 10.32
CA ARG A 426 -2.04 16.02 10.03
C ARG A 426 -2.23 14.55 10.30
N ARG A 427 -1.76 13.70 9.38
CA ARG A 427 -1.74 12.25 9.57
C ARG A 427 -0.64 11.83 10.54
N ARG A 428 -0.96 10.88 11.41
CA ARG A 428 -0.04 10.32 12.40
C ARG A 428 -0.20 8.81 12.49
N TYR A 429 0.91 8.10 12.36
CA TYR A 429 0.97 6.66 12.57
C TYR A 429 1.36 6.37 14.01
N LEU A 430 0.41 5.85 14.78
CA LEU A 430 0.57 5.41 16.17
C LEU A 430 0.99 3.94 16.20
N VAL A 431 2.27 3.69 16.47
CA VAL A 431 2.80 2.33 16.64
C VAL A 431 2.51 1.86 18.05
N TYR A 432 1.88 0.70 18.18
CA TYR A 432 1.57 0.10 19.49
C TYR A 432 2.26 -1.24 19.73
N ASP A 433 2.75 -1.93 18.70
CA ASP A 433 3.51 -3.18 18.87
C ASP A 433 4.56 -3.36 17.76
N MET A 434 5.50 -4.30 17.97
CA MET A 434 6.56 -4.67 17.04
C MET A 434 6.62 -6.18 16.90
N VAL A 435 6.62 -6.67 15.65
CA VAL A 435 6.59 -8.10 15.32
C VAL A 435 7.97 -8.64 14.98
N ALA A 436 8.77 -7.85 14.26
CA ALA A 436 10.11 -8.23 13.85
C ALA A 436 11.04 -7.02 13.82
N ILE A 437 12.32 -7.25 14.06
CA ILE A 437 13.37 -6.25 13.94
C ILE A 437 14.52 -6.79 13.12
N ASN A 438 14.90 -6.07 12.07
CA ASN A 438 16.02 -6.39 11.19
C ASN A 438 16.09 -7.85 10.69
N GLY A 439 14.94 -8.44 10.35
CA GLY A 439 14.82 -9.82 9.89
C GLY A 439 14.68 -10.88 11.00
N GLU A 440 14.73 -10.48 12.27
CA GLU A 440 14.54 -11.35 13.43
C GLU A 440 13.12 -11.19 14.00
N SER A 441 12.46 -12.32 14.25
CA SER A 441 11.16 -12.33 14.92
C SER A 441 11.32 -12.03 16.41
N VAL A 442 10.43 -11.19 16.95
CA VAL A 442 10.37 -10.87 18.38
C VAL A 442 9.04 -11.28 19.00
N VAL A 443 8.23 -12.08 18.31
CA VAL A 443 6.85 -12.39 18.72
C VAL A 443 6.75 -13.17 20.04
N GLU A 444 7.76 -13.97 20.35
CA GLU A 444 7.82 -14.76 21.59
C GLU A 444 8.25 -13.94 22.81
N ARG A 445 8.84 -12.76 22.60
CA ARG A 445 9.21 -11.82 23.67
C ARG A 445 7.96 -11.24 24.31
N THR A 446 8.07 -10.76 25.54
CA THR A 446 6.94 -10.11 26.22
C THR A 446 6.60 -8.77 25.58
N PHE A 447 5.36 -8.29 25.74
CA PHE A 447 4.95 -6.99 25.20
C PHE A 447 5.85 -5.85 25.67
N CYS A 448 6.26 -5.85 26.95
CA CYS A 448 7.15 -4.82 27.47
C CYS A 448 8.53 -4.80 26.82
N GLU A 449 9.10 -5.96 26.50
CA GLU A 449 10.36 -6.05 25.77
C GLU A 449 10.19 -5.50 24.35
N ARG A 450 9.15 -5.92 23.63
CA ARG A 450 8.87 -5.45 22.26
C ARG A 450 8.65 -3.95 22.21
N TRP A 451 7.89 -3.40 23.17
CA TRP A 451 7.62 -1.96 23.27
C TRP A 451 8.89 -1.15 23.54
N ASN A 452 9.73 -1.58 24.49
CA ASN A 452 11.00 -0.92 24.78
C ASN A 452 12.00 -1.02 23.62
N MET A 453 12.05 -2.15 22.93
CA MET A 453 12.88 -2.31 21.74
C MET A 453 12.47 -1.34 20.64
N PHE A 454 11.18 -1.20 20.36
CA PHE A 454 10.69 -0.23 19.38
C PHE A 454 11.12 1.22 19.71
N VAL A 455 10.94 1.63 20.97
CA VAL A 455 11.33 2.98 21.41
C VAL A 455 12.83 3.21 21.20
N ARG A 456 13.66 2.23 21.60
CA ARG A 456 15.12 2.33 21.56
C ARG A 456 15.70 2.22 20.15
N GLU A 457 15.15 1.34 19.33
CA GLU A 457 15.73 0.97 18.04
C GLU A 457 15.12 1.72 16.85
N VAL A 458 13.87 2.20 16.94
CA VAL A 458 13.19 2.90 15.83
C VAL A 458 12.94 4.36 16.15
N ILE A 459 12.29 4.67 17.27
CA ILE A 459 11.93 6.06 17.62
C ILE A 459 13.17 6.88 18.00
N GLY A 460 14.03 6.33 18.85
CA GLY A 460 15.25 7.01 19.31
C GLY A 460 16.17 7.46 18.18
N PRO A 461 16.57 6.57 17.25
CA PRO A 461 17.45 6.94 16.13
C PRO A 461 16.85 7.98 15.20
N ARG A 462 15.54 7.89 14.94
CA ARG A 462 14.81 8.85 14.11
C ARG A 462 14.72 10.24 14.76
N ALA A 463 14.48 10.30 16.07
CA ALA A 463 14.51 11.56 16.82
C ALA A 463 15.91 12.18 16.85
N ALA A 464 16.95 11.36 17.02
CA ALA A 464 18.34 11.83 17.00
C ALA A 464 18.78 12.35 15.62
N GLU A 465 18.41 11.65 14.53
CA GLU A 465 18.70 12.12 13.17
C GLU A 465 17.93 13.40 12.85
N LYS A 466 16.67 13.54 13.29
CA LYS A 466 15.88 14.78 13.08
C LYS A 466 16.53 16.02 13.68
N LEU A 467 17.27 15.91 14.78
CA LEU A 467 18.00 17.03 15.40
C LEU A 467 19.33 17.34 14.71
N ARG A 468 19.90 16.37 13.97
CA ARG A 468 21.25 16.46 13.38
C ARG A 468 21.24 16.61 11.86
N SER A 469 20.17 16.22 11.18
CA SER A 469 20.06 16.23 9.73
C SER A 469 19.88 17.64 9.21
N HIS A 470 20.77 18.05 8.31
CA HIS A 470 20.72 19.35 7.64
C HIS A 470 20.20 19.24 6.20
N CYS A 471 20.04 18.02 5.66
CA CYS A 471 19.61 17.78 4.27
C CYS A 471 18.19 17.20 4.16
N TYR A 472 17.81 16.26 5.02
CA TYR A 472 16.50 15.58 4.96
C TYR A 472 15.43 16.28 5.80
N ARG A 473 14.26 16.51 5.22
CA ARG A 473 13.11 17.22 5.79
C ARG A 473 12.04 16.26 6.28
N TYR A 474 12.11 15.94 7.58
CA TYR A 474 11.14 15.08 8.28
C TYR A 474 9.71 15.63 8.31
N ASP A 475 9.54 16.95 8.12
CA ASP A 475 8.26 17.64 8.09
C ASP A 475 7.50 17.48 6.77
N LEU A 476 8.19 17.10 5.68
CA LEU A 476 7.59 16.80 4.38
C LEU A 476 7.12 15.36 4.24
N GLU A 477 7.42 14.50 5.23
CA GLU A 477 6.93 13.13 5.20
C GLU A 477 5.39 13.06 5.25
N PRO A 478 4.79 12.05 4.60
CA PRO A 478 3.33 11.97 4.44
C PRO A 478 2.56 11.81 5.75
N PHE A 479 3.23 11.37 6.82
CA PHE A 479 2.69 11.30 8.18
C PHE A 479 3.80 11.25 9.23
N ALA A 480 3.49 11.73 10.44
CA ALA A 480 4.40 11.60 11.57
C ALA A 480 4.30 10.21 12.21
N VAL A 481 5.42 9.64 12.65
CA VAL A 481 5.44 8.39 13.42
C VAL A 481 5.52 8.70 14.90
N ARG A 482 4.61 8.13 15.71
CA ARG A 482 4.64 8.25 17.17
C ARG A 482 4.41 6.90 17.83
N MET A 483 4.99 6.75 19.01
CA MET A 483 4.70 5.63 19.89
C MET A 483 3.35 5.86 20.59
N LYS A 484 2.51 4.82 20.63
CA LYS A 484 1.28 4.81 21.43
C LYS A 484 1.63 4.44 22.87
N GLY A 485 1.33 5.33 23.80
CA GLY A 485 1.62 5.12 25.21
C GLY A 485 0.74 4.04 25.82
N PHE A 486 1.23 3.39 26.87
CA PHE A 486 0.49 2.42 27.67
C PHE A 486 0.62 2.79 29.15
N TRP A 487 -0.48 2.73 29.89
CA TRP A 487 -0.55 3.12 31.29
C TRP A 487 -1.04 1.98 32.18
N LEU A 488 -0.66 2.04 33.44
CA LEU A 488 -1.15 1.14 34.49
C LEU A 488 -2.67 1.23 34.60
N LEU A 489 -3.32 0.13 35.01
CA LEU A 489 -4.77 0.13 35.24
C LEU A 489 -5.23 1.20 36.24
N SER A 490 -4.40 1.53 37.23
CA SER A 490 -4.67 2.63 38.19
C SER A 490 -4.84 4.00 37.54
N THR A 491 -4.35 4.18 36.30
CA THR A 491 -4.42 5.44 35.55
C THR A 491 -5.63 5.50 34.60
N VAL A 492 -6.41 4.42 34.49
CA VAL A 492 -7.53 4.33 33.52
C VAL A 492 -8.57 5.43 33.74
N GLU A 493 -8.88 5.78 34.99
CA GLU A 493 -9.81 6.88 35.28
C GLU A 493 -9.31 8.22 34.70
N LYS A 494 -8.02 8.53 34.87
CA LYS A 494 -7.41 9.72 34.29
C LYS A 494 -7.38 9.65 32.77
N LEU A 495 -7.18 8.46 32.20
CA LEU A 495 -7.13 8.27 30.77
C LEU A 495 -8.49 8.53 30.10
N LEU A 496 -9.57 8.05 30.70
CA LEU A 496 -10.95 8.29 30.25
C LEU A 496 -11.37 9.76 30.44
N LYS A 497 -11.16 10.33 31.63
CA LYS A 497 -11.68 11.66 31.99
C LYS A 497 -10.84 12.82 31.48
N ASN A 498 -9.53 12.63 31.32
CA ASN A 498 -8.61 13.74 30.99
C ASN A 498 -7.88 13.51 29.67
N THR A 499 -7.28 12.32 29.47
CA THR A 499 -6.43 12.09 28.30
C THR A 499 -7.23 12.01 27.01
N ILE A 500 -8.25 11.14 26.94
CA ILE A 500 -9.08 10.98 25.75
C ILE A 500 -9.71 12.31 25.28
N PRO A 501 -10.35 13.11 26.16
CA PRO A 501 -10.91 14.41 25.76
C PRO A 501 -9.87 15.43 25.28
N SER A 502 -8.61 15.27 25.66
CA SER A 502 -7.50 16.15 25.25
C SER A 502 -6.78 15.71 23.97
N LEU A 503 -7.17 14.57 23.38
CA LEU A 503 -6.55 14.08 22.15
C LEU A 503 -6.93 14.97 20.97
N SER A 504 -5.99 15.11 20.04
CA SER A 504 -6.22 15.79 18.75
C SER A 504 -6.95 14.91 17.72
N HIS A 505 -7.32 13.69 18.09
CA HIS A 505 -7.95 12.69 17.23
C HIS A 505 -8.99 11.91 18.03
N GLU A 506 -9.98 11.34 17.33
CA GLU A 506 -11.09 10.62 17.97
C GLU A 506 -10.66 9.28 18.59
N ALA A 507 -11.30 8.93 19.70
CA ALA A 507 -11.09 7.68 20.41
C ALA A 507 -12.42 7.13 20.93
N ASP A 508 -12.69 5.86 20.69
CA ASP A 508 -13.98 5.21 20.95
C ASP A 508 -13.96 4.21 22.12
N GLY A 509 -12.90 4.24 22.93
CA GLY A 509 -12.81 3.44 24.15
C GLY A 509 -11.37 3.11 24.57
N LEU A 510 -11.16 1.89 25.05
CA LEU A 510 -9.90 1.42 25.65
C LEU A 510 -9.42 0.11 25.01
N ILE A 511 -8.11 -0.07 25.01
CA ILE A 511 -7.44 -1.35 24.73
C ILE A 511 -6.67 -1.77 25.97
N PHE A 512 -6.87 -3.02 26.39
CA PHE A 512 -6.11 -3.66 27.45
C PHE A 512 -5.15 -4.69 26.86
N GLN A 513 -3.86 -4.46 27.09
CA GLN A 513 -2.76 -5.31 26.62
C GLN A 513 -2.08 -5.96 27.82
N GLY A 514 -1.93 -7.28 27.80
CA GLY A 514 -1.14 -8.01 28.78
C GLY A 514 0.33 -7.61 28.66
N TRP A 515 0.93 -7.17 29.76
CA TRP A 515 2.28 -6.61 29.79
C TRP A 515 3.37 -7.64 29.52
N ASP A 516 3.12 -8.86 30.00
CA ASP A 516 4.00 -10.00 29.88
C ASP A 516 3.57 -10.95 28.73
N ASP A 517 2.55 -10.58 27.94
CA ASP A 517 2.01 -11.43 26.87
C ASP A 517 2.89 -11.42 25.59
N PRO A 518 3.09 -12.58 24.94
CA PRO A 518 3.70 -12.66 23.62
C PRO A 518 2.77 -12.06 22.55
N TYR A 519 3.31 -11.77 21.37
CA TYR A 519 2.51 -11.35 20.23
C TYR A 519 1.76 -12.55 19.67
N VAL A 520 0.43 -12.49 19.66
CA VAL A 520 -0.41 -13.55 19.12
C VAL A 520 -0.99 -13.10 17.77
N PRO A 521 -0.68 -13.76 16.64
CA PRO A 521 -1.27 -13.43 15.35
C PRO A 521 -2.78 -13.72 15.34
N ARG A 522 -3.52 -12.97 14.55
CA ARG A 522 -5.00 -13.07 14.45
C ARG A 522 -5.67 -12.88 15.82
N THR A 523 -6.79 -13.56 16.08
CA THR A 523 -7.58 -13.34 17.30
C THR A 523 -6.80 -13.66 18.56
N HIS A 524 -6.53 -12.63 19.36
CA HIS A 524 -5.83 -12.76 20.64
C HIS A 524 -6.82 -12.59 21.79
N LYS A 525 -7.12 -13.68 22.49
CA LYS A 525 -8.05 -13.68 23.64
C LYS A 525 -7.56 -12.86 24.84
N GLY A 526 -6.24 -12.63 24.94
CA GLY A 526 -5.64 -11.80 25.98
C GLY A 526 -5.59 -10.32 25.63
N LEU A 527 -5.80 -9.93 24.37
CA LEU A 527 -5.87 -8.52 23.97
C LEU A 527 -7.33 -8.08 23.93
N LEU A 528 -7.71 -7.20 24.86
CA LEU A 528 -9.11 -6.84 25.07
C LEU A 528 -9.38 -5.43 24.56
N LYS A 529 -10.56 -5.21 24.00
CA LYS A 529 -11.08 -3.88 23.66
C LYS A 529 -12.37 -3.62 24.42
N TRP A 530 -12.46 -2.44 25.02
CA TRP A 530 -13.69 -1.90 25.57
C TRP A 530 -14.09 -0.68 24.75
N LYS A 531 -15.39 -0.51 24.52
CA LYS A 531 -15.96 0.64 23.83
C LYS A 531 -17.06 1.24 24.69
N TYR A 532 -17.26 2.54 24.55
CA TYR A 532 -18.45 3.19 25.10
C TYR A 532 -19.73 2.49 24.60
N ALA A 533 -20.75 2.39 25.46
CA ALA A 533 -21.94 1.61 25.18
C ALA A 533 -22.65 2.11 23.91
N GLU A 534 -22.73 3.43 23.78
CA GLU A 534 -23.26 4.21 22.68
C GLU A 534 -22.44 4.09 21.38
N MET A 535 -21.16 3.70 21.47
CA MET A 535 -20.26 3.50 20.31
C MET A 535 -20.23 2.04 19.82
N ASN A 536 -21.07 1.16 20.38
CA ASN A 536 -21.25 -0.19 19.86
C ASN A 536 -22.28 -0.18 18.73
N SER A 537 -21.78 -0.36 17.51
CA SER A 537 -22.59 -0.33 16.29
C SER A 537 -22.59 -1.67 15.55
N VAL A 538 -23.65 -1.90 14.78
CA VAL A 538 -23.78 -3.00 13.82
C VAL A 538 -24.18 -2.42 12.46
N ASP A 539 -23.53 -2.88 11.40
CA ASP A 539 -23.90 -2.49 10.03
C ASP A 539 -25.00 -3.43 9.50
N PHE A 540 -26.19 -2.88 9.29
CA PHE A 540 -27.35 -3.58 8.74
C PHE A 540 -27.62 -3.15 7.29
N LEU A 541 -28.20 -4.05 6.50
CA LEU A 541 -28.86 -3.64 5.25
C LEU A 541 -30.30 -3.26 5.60
N TYR A 542 -30.70 -2.05 5.25
CA TYR A 542 -32.06 -1.57 5.46
C TYR A 542 -32.89 -1.73 4.19
N GLU A 543 -34.03 -2.42 4.27
CA GLU A 543 -35.03 -2.46 3.19
C GLU A 543 -36.40 -2.06 3.74
N MET A 544 -37.17 -1.27 2.98
CA MET A 544 -38.55 -0.95 3.34
C MET A 544 -39.51 -2.04 2.83
N GLY A 545 -40.48 -2.42 3.66
CA GLY A 545 -41.58 -3.29 3.26
C GLY A 545 -42.55 -2.61 2.28
N GLU A 546 -43.23 -3.42 1.47
CA GLU A 546 -44.26 -2.98 0.52
C GLU A 546 -45.56 -2.52 1.23
N GLU A 547 -45.80 -3.00 2.46
CA GLU A 547 -46.94 -2.60 3.30
C GLU A 547 -46.48 -1.72 4.47
N GLU A 548 -47.02 -0.49 4.51
CA GLU A 548 -46.94 0.52 5.58
C GLU A 548 -45.65 0.57 6.43
N GLY A 549 -44.63 1.28 5.93
CA GLY A 549 -43.66 2.01 6.76
C GLY A 549 -42.75 1.20 7.69
N ARG A 550 -42.82 -0.13 7.70
CA ARG A 550 -41.91 -0.98 8.48
C ARG A 550 -40.60 -1.17 7.73
N GLY A 551 -39.55 -0.59 8.29
CA GLY A 551 -38.18 -0.87 7.90
C GLY A 551 -37.68 -2.20 8.44
N PHE A 552 -37.10 -3.02 7.56
CA PHE A 552 -36.51 -4.31 7.89
C PHE A 552 -34.98 -4.22 7.92
N LEU A 553 -34.37 -4.84 8.94
CA LEU A 553 -32.92 -4.91 9.09
C LEU A 553 -32.41 -6.29 8.70
N PHE A 554 -31.45 -6.35 7.78
CA PHE A 554 -30.85 -7.60 7.31
C PHE A 554 -29.37 -7.69 7.68
N LEU A 555 -28.97 -8.90 8.06
CA LEU A 555 -27.59 -9.32 8.26
C LEU A 555 -27.18 -10.35 7.22
N HIS A 556 -25.88 -10.63 7.17
CA HIS A 556 -25.32 -11.67 6.31
C HIS A 556 -25.16 -12.99 7.08
N GLU A 557 -25.63 -14.11 6.51
CA GLU A 557 -25.36 -15.45 7.03
C GLU A 557 -25.11 -16.40 5.85
N ARG A 558 -23.90 -16.99 5.78
CA ARG A 558 -23.52 -18.02 4.78
C ARG A 558 -23.81 -17.61 3.31
N GLY A 559 -23.59 -16.35 2.94
CA GLY A 559 -23.81 -15.89 1.56
C GLY A 559 -25.24 -15.43 1.26
N LYS A 560 -26.15 -15.45 2.25
CA LYS A 560 -27.55 -15.05 2.10
C LYS A 560 -27.89 -13.89 3.04
N LYS A 561 -28.85 -13.05 2.63
CA LYS A 561 -29.46 -12.06 3.52
C LYS A 561 -30.37 -12.76 4.53
N LYS A 562 -30.29 -12.36 5.79
CA LYS A 562 -31.10 -12.87 6.90
C LYS A 562 -31.77 -11.72 7.63
N LEU A 563 -33.08 -11.79 7.74
CA LEU A 563 -33.87 -10.81 8.48
C LEU A 563 -33.56 -10.91 9.97
N MET A 564 -33.37 -9.76 10.61
CA MET A 564 -33.32 -9.63 12.06
C MET A 564 -34.75 -9.37 12.56
N GLU A 565 -35.41 -10.41 13.06
CA GLU A 565 -36.79 -10.32 13.56
C GLU A 565 -36.86 -9.57 14.89
N GLY A 566 -37.90 -8.75 15.07
CA GLY A 566 -38.23 -8.11 16.35
C GLY A 566 -37.49 -6.81 16.67
N TYR A 567 -36.73 -6.26 15.72
CA TYR A 567 -35.98 -5.03 15.90
C TYR A 567 -36.38 -3.98 14.85
N SER A 568 -36.56 -2.74 15.30
CA SER A 568 -36.79 -1.56 14.44
C SER A 568 -35.60 -0.60 14.48
N VAL A 569 -35.52 0.27 13.47
CA VAL A 569 -34.54 1.37 13.40
C VAL A 569 -35.23 2.73 13.40
N GLU A 570 -34.73 3.66 14.20
CA GLU A 570 -35.10 5.07 14.18
C GLU A 570 -34.05 5.89 13.40
N PHE A 571 -34.50 6.82 12.55
CA PHE A 571 -33.63 7.80 11.90
C PHE A 571 -33.77 9.15 12.61
N ARG A 572 -32.68 9.67 13.18
CA ARG A 572 -32.68 10.90 13.98
C ARG A 572 -32.32 12.15 13.19
N ASP A 573 -32.03 11.98 11.91
CA ASP A 573 -31.43 13.01 11.06
C ASP A 573 -32.49 13.81 10.27
N ASP A 574 -33.77 13.77 10.70
CA ASP A 574 -34.96 14.27 9.99
C ASP A 574 -35.09 13.81 8.52
N SER A 575 -34.28 12.82 8.12
CA SER A 575 -34.18 12.29 6.77
C SER A 575 -35.25 11.23 6.54
N ASP A 576 -35.88 11.26 5.36
CA ASP A 576 -36.91 10.28 5.01
C ASP A 576 -36.32 8.85 5.02
N PRO A 577 -36.91 7.89 5.77
CA PRO A 577 -36.48 6.49 5.78
C PRO A 577 -36.33 5.87 4.38
N SER A 578 -37.08 6.36 3.39
CA SER A 578 -36.96 5.92 1.99
C SER A 578 -35.56 6.10 1.40
N SER A 579 -34.81 7.11 1.86
CA SER A 579 -33.46 7.42 1.39
C SER A 579 -32.41 6.39 1.81
N TYR A 580 -32.72 5.55 2.79
CA TYR A 580 -31.85 4.50 3.30
C TYR A 580 -32.15 3.12 2.67
N ASN A 581 -33.22 3.01 1.87
CA ASN A 581 -33.64 1.75 1.28
C ASN A 581 -32.56 1.15 0.36
N GLY A 582 -32.24 -0.13 0.57
CA GLY A 582 -31.20 -0.86 -0.15
C GLY A 582 -29.77 -0.47 0.22
N LYS A 583 -29.58 0.39 1.24
CA LYS A 583 -28.27 0.84 1.70
C LYS A 583 -27.86 0.14 2.98
N ILE A 584 -26.54 0.07 3.20
CA ILE A 584 -25.98 -0.39 4.46
C ILE A 584 -25.93 0.79 5.42
N VAL A 585 -26.53 0.62 6.59
CA VAL A 585 -26.66 1.64 7.64
C VAL A 585 -25.93 1.13 8.88
N GLU A 586 -25.05 1.96 9.42
CA GLU A 586 -24.43 1.72 10.72
C GLU A 586 -25.39 2.16 11.82
N CYS A 587 -25.80 1.24 12.67
CA CYS A 587 -26.77 1.52 13.74
C CYS A 587 -26.18 1.25 15.12
N ALA A 588 -26.52 2.10 16.09
CA ALA A 588 -26.22 1.91 17.51
C ALA A 588 -27.51 1.59 18.30
N TRP A 589 -27.36 0.97 19.48
CA TRP A 589 -28.49 0.52 20.29
C TRP A 589 -28.88 1.56 21.33
N ASP A 590 -30.13 2.03 21.28
CA ASP A 590 -30.72 2.84 22.34
C ASP A 590 -31.34 1.92 23.41
N LYS A 591 -30.78 1.95 24.63
CA LYS A 591 -31.24 1.09 25.73
C LYS A 591 -32.58 1.49 26.30
N ASP A 592 -32.89 2.77 26.30
CA ASP A 592 -34.10 3.31 26.93
C ASP A 592 -35.31 3.02 26.05
N LYS A 593 -35.17 3.26 24.74
CA LYS A 593 -36.21 2.97 23.75
C LYS A 593 -36.24 1.53 23.28
N LYS A 594 -35.17 0.76 23.50
CA LYS A 594 -34.97 -0.60 22.97
C LYS A 594 -35.12 -0.66 21.44
N VAL A 595 -34.53 0.30 20.75
CA VAL A 595 -34.52 0.39 19.29
C VAL A 595 -33.11 0.64 18.80
N TRP A 596 -32.81 0.20 17.58
CA TRP A 596 -31.61 0.65 16.89
C TRP A 596 -31.86 2.08 16.39
N PHE A 597 -30.83 2.91 16.35
CA PHE A 597 -30.89 4.19 15.65
C PHE A 597 -29.76 4.30 14.64
N SER A 598 -30.06 4.93 13.50
CA SER A 598 -29.08 5.17 12.44
C SER A 598 -28.03 6.17 12.91
N MET A 599 -26.76 5.84 12.66
CA MET A 599 -25.63 6.76 12.83
C MET A 599 -25.21 7.36 11.48
N ARG A 600 -25.02 6.49 10.47
CA ARG A 600 -24.60 6.91 9.11
C ARG A 600 -24.83 5.83 8.07
N ILE A 601 -24.76 6.23 6.80
CA ILE A 601 -24.75 5.33 5.65
C ILE A 601 -23.30 4.86 5.37
N ARG A 602 -23.11 3.56 5.15
CA ARG A 602 -21.83 2.91 4.86
C ARG A 602 -21.66 2.65 3.37
N VAL A 603 -21.24 3.68 2.63
CA VAL A 603 -20.97 3.59 1.18
C VAL A 603 -19.71 2.76 0.86
N ASP A 604 -18.82 2.58 1.84
CA ASP A 604 -17.60 1.78 1.75
C ASP A 604 -17.87 0.27 1.76
N LYS A 605 -19.08 -0.15 2.16
CA LYS A 605 -19.45 -1.56 2.31
C LYS A 605 -20.36 -2.03 1.20
N THR A 606 -20.14 -3.27 0.78
CA THR A 606 -20.99 -3.98 -0.18
C THR A 606 -21.88 -5.03 0.48
N THR A 607 -21.57 -5.43 1.72
CA THR A 607 -22.35 -6.41 2.50
C THR A 607 -22.51 -5.97 3.96
N PRO A 608 -23.67 -6.20 4.59
CA PRO A 608 -23.86 -5.96 6.02
C PRO A 608 -23.00 -6.90 6.87
N ASN A 609 -22.99 -6.71 8.18
CA ASN A 609 -22.23 -7.58 9.07
C ASN A 609 -22.70 -9.04 9.03
N ASP A 610 -21.76 -9.97 9.24
CA ASP A 610 -22.10 -11.38 9.49
C ASP A 610 -22.85 -11.52 10.82
N ILE A 611 -23.82 -12.43 10.87
CA ILE A 611 -24.64 -12.69 12.06
C ILE A 611 -23.80 -13.00 13.31
N ASN A 612 -22.65 -13.65 13.16
CA ASN A 612 -21.77 -13.94 14.30
C ASN A 612 -21.06 -12.68 14.82
N THR A 613 -20.78 -11.72 13.94
CA THR A 613 -20.25 -10.41 14.33
C THR A 613 -21.32 -9.62 15.07
N ALA A 614 -22.53 -9.54 14.52
CA ALA A 614 -23.65 -8.85 15.16
C ALA A 614 -23.99 -9.45 16.53
N ARG A 615 -24.04 -10.79 16.67
CA ARG A 615 -24.25 -11.47 17.96
C ARG A 615 -23.20 -11.09 19.02
N LYS A 616 -21.93 -10.93 18.63
CA LYS A 616 -20.87 -10.49 19.56
C LYS A 616 -21.08 -9.06 20.02
N VAL A 617 -21.50 -8.17 19.13
CA VAL A 617 -21.83 -6.77 19.48
C VAL A 617 -23.05 -6.74 20.40
N ILE A 618 -24.10 -7.50 20.09
CA ILE A 618 -25.30 -7.62 20.95
C ILE A 618 -24.94 -8.19 22.32
N LYS A 619 -24.08 -9.22 22.41
CA LYS A 619 -23.55 -9.71 23.69
C LYS A 619 -22.87 -8.58 24.47
N SER A 620 -21.99 -7.82 23.81
CA SER A 620 -21.29 -6.68 24.43
C SER A 620 -22.26 -5.59 24.94
N ILE A 621 -23.33 -5.32 24.20
CA ILE A 621 -24.37 -4.35 24.61
C ILE A 621 -25.12 -4.88 25.84
N ASN A 622 -25.46 -6.17 25.85
CA ASN A 622 -26.18 -6.85 26.93
C ASN A 622 -25.35 -6.97 28.21
N ASP A 623 -24.04 -7.26 28.07
CA ASP A 623 -23.12 -7.34 29.21
C ASP A 623 -23.04 -6.01 29.97
N ASN A 624 -23.30 -4.89 29.26
CA ASN A 624 -23.45 -3.54 29.80
C ASN A 624 -22.32 -3.14 30.75
N ILE A 625 -21.08 -3.36 30.32
CA ILE A 625 -19.90 -2.89 31.05
C ILE A 625 -19.77 -1.39 30.75
N THR A 626 -20.44 -0.55 31.55
CA THR A 626 -20.33 0.91 31.44
C THR A 626 -18.99 1.41 31.95
N GLU A 627 -18.69 2.69 31.74
CA GLU A 627 -17.50 3.33 32.31
C GLU A 627 -17.45 3.16 33.84
N GLU A 628 -18.58 3.35 34.53
CA GLU A 628 -18.67 3.26 35.99
C GLU A 628 -18.39 1.84 36.48
N VAL A 629 -18.96 0.84 35.82
CA VAL A 629 -18.75 -0.58 36.13
C VAL A 629 -17.27 -0.92 35.93
N LEU A 630 -16.69 -0.53 34.79
CA LEU A 630 -15.29 -0.78 34.49
C LEU A 630 -14.36 -0.15 35.52
N LEU A 631 -14.61 1.11 35.90
CA LEU A 631 -13.80 1.82 36.90
C LEU A 631 -13.96 1.23 38.30
N GLN A 632 -15.14 0.71 38.66
CA GLN A 632 -15.35 0.02 39.93
C GLN A 632 -14.55 -1.29 39.97
N GLU A 633 -14.66 -2.10 38.93
CA GLU A 633 -13.92 -3.36 38.81
C GLU A 633 -12.39 -3.14 38.85
N ILE A 634 -11.90 -2.13 38.13
CA ILE A 634 -10.47 -1.77 38.14
C ILE A 634 -10.01 -1.37 39.55
N ARG A 635 -10.82 -0.60 40.30
CA ARG A 635 -10.49 -0.21 41.69
C ARG A 635 -10.34 -1.41 42.62
N GLU A 636 -11.05 -2.50 42.37
CA GLU A 636 -10.89 -3.75 43.10
C GLU A 636 -9.65 -4.53 42.62
N ILE A 637 -9.46 -4.62 41.30
CA ILE A 637 -8.33 -5.34 40.68
C ILE A 637 -6.98 -4.79 41.13
N ILE A 638 -6.82 -3.46 41.16
CA ILE A 638 -5.53 -2.84 41.53
C ILE A 638 -5.14 -3.06 42.99
N ARG A 639 -6.07 -3.48 43.86
CA ARG A 639 -5.80 -3.85 45.26
C ARG A 639 -5.26 -5.26 45.41
N LEU A 640 -5.34 -6.09 44.37
CA LEU A 640 -4.77 -7.43 44.38
C LEU A 640 -3.24 -7.35 44.55
N PRO A 641 -2.61 -8.27 45.30
CA PRO A 641 -1.17 -8.23 45.58
C PRO A 641 -0.30 -8.08 44.33
N MET A 642 -0.65 -8.80 43.25
CA MET A 642 0.02 -8.75 41.95
C MET A 642 0.16 -7.32 41.39
N TYR A 643 -0.89 -6.52 41.53
CA TYR A 643 -0.90 -5.13 41.07
C TYR A 643 -0.26 -4.19 42.08
N ALA A 644 -0.57 -4.35 43.37
CA ALA A 644 -0.06 -3.51 44.44
C ALA A 644 1.48 -3.54 44.54
N ASP A 645 2.08 -4.73 44.41
CA ASP A 645 3.54 -4.90 44.47
C ASP A 645 4.24 -4.21 43.30
N ARG A 646 3.67 -4.34 42.09
CA ARG A 646 4.25 -3.76 40.88
C ARG A 646 4.06 -2.24 40.81
N ILE A 647 2.89 -1.74 41.22
CA ILE A 647 2.66 -0.28 41.37
C ILE A 647 3.67 0.33 42.35
N ARG A 648 3.95 -0.34 43.46
CA ARG A 648 4.95 0.10 44.44
C ARG A 648 6.36 0.09 43.84
N ASN A 649 6.75 -0.96 43.13
CA ASN A 649 8.07 -1.04 42.47
C ASN A 649 8.24 0.05 41.40
N ASP A 650 7.24 0.23 40.53
CA ASP A 650 7.26 1.27 39.48
C ASP A 650 7.29 2.68 40.09
N SER A 651 6.52 2.92 41.16
CA SER A 651 6.53 4.21 41.88
C SER A 651 7.88 4.49 42.53
N GLN A 652 8.55 3.47 43.07
CA GLN A 652 9.91 3.61 43.61
C GLN A 652 10.94 3.85 42.50
N ALA A 653 10.83 3.17 41.37
CA ALA A 653 11.69 3.38 40.20
C ALA A 653 11.51 4.80 39.62
N ALA A 654 10.28 5.28 39.53
CA ALA A 654 9.96 6.64 39.07
C ALA A 654 10.48 7.73 40.01
N ARG A 655 10.55 7.48 41.33
CA ARG A 655 11.16 8.41 42.31
C ARG A 655 12.69 8.44 42.26
N ARG A 656 13.31 7.40 41.67
CA ARG A 656 14.77 7.27 41.55
C ARG A 656 15.31 7.82 40.22
N ARG A 657 14.44 8.02 39.24
CA ARG A 657 14.73 8.71 37.97
C ARG A 657 14.42 10.18 38.11
#